data_AF-A0A5B9EDM3-F1
#
_entry.id   AF-A0A5B9EDM3-F1
#
_cell.length_a   1.000
_cell.length_b   1.000
_cell.length_c   1.000
_cell.angle_alpha   90.00
_cell.angle_beta   90.00
_cell.angle_gamma   90.00
#
_symmetry.space_group_name_H-M   'P 1'
#
loop_
_entity.id
_entity.type
_entity.pdbx_description
1 polymer ?
#
loop_
_entity_poly.entity_id
_entity_poly.type
_entity_poly.pdbx_seq_one_letter_code
_entity_poly.pdbx_strand_id
1 'polypeptide(L)'
;MNPRHIRTTVLFLSTTLSLPLMAQKDGTLARMQGEAPKLTADGVPATVAVQPGTFRMGSDAAPLAPAVIKNFGVMSTRPKHGDYDELPAHKVRISKGFRIGVTQVSPEEFAKFDPKYKAHAATPAYAAGVSWEQAMAYCAWLTKKTGKPWRLPTEAEWEYVARAGGDKIFGDSDKPHDVDEANAFGVENLSVGRPEWTLDWYGPYQPGDQVDPTGAVGSMTRVIRGGGLDWRHTATKTSPDLNVPATAPYFVRPANRASAPPSYASETGNIGFRVVQGPTPTTPHTPARNFFFQTAVKQKDLLGRPALSRAIDTPDMAKPIYRTHEMFPNLNGKTMMGTGWKAGLAQGLGVAYHNSAIQVLPNGDLLAAYYNSPDYEDDPDQTVMTMRRRAGSLEWDMPEPWPSFADAGLAAPVIWNDPAHQSQPNGKVWFFWGFARLIGAQPFAWAISVDNGATWSAAHFPTFPQSIGRYVSQPINSIVRGPDGAIYMPTDSTGRDSDGNGSISAVWKTADEGKTWSDTGGRTAGRHTTIVFAKNGDLLGIGGKNSEIDGRMPMATSHDFGKTWTKSKTPFDELMSGERPSVIRLKSGRLFFVADYNPKPEKHLHKDGAYVAISDDDAKTWTIKSLPQNILTVGYTTATQDPDGVIHIVTSKNKVNYEIELNEAWILDHSAKELSEEQPALANVKSYVDRYPTGKTRATWSAGRSADGRTLLDGKQEFFYPSGKLMWRVDFKAGEKTGEERYQREDGTLIWVKTYAADGTWTWNNYDVKGKCTARSLWRGKTLESSDIEEGPQDKVPGQDKLAAPEGL
;
A
#
# COMPACT_ATOMS: atom_id res chain seq x y z
N MET A 1 68.52 -7.30 -30.06
CA MET A 1 69.39 -8.34 -30.65
C MET A 1 69.11 -9.66 -29.97
N ASN A 2 68.87 -10.68 -30.80
CA ASN A 2 68.74 -12.12 -30.56
C ASN A 2 67.60 -12.73 -29.71
N PRO A 3 67.11 -13.91 -30.15
CA PRO A 3 65.76 -14.40 -29.94
C PRO A 3 65.74 -15.63 -29.01
N ARG A 4 64.56 -16.09 -28.60
CA ARG A 4 64.41 -17.42 -27.97
C ARG A 4 63.43 -18.26 -28.76
N HIS A 5 63.95 -19.33 -29.36
CA HIS A 5 63.19 -20.50 -29.76
C HIS A 5 63.37 -21.62 -28.72
N ILE A 6 62.23 -22.11 -28.25
CA ILE A 6 61.81 -23.53 -28.11
C ILE A 6 62.73 -24.46 -27.30
N ARG A 7 62.23 -24.86 -26.13
CA ARG A 7 62.28 -26.27 -25.69
C ARG A 7 60.89 -26.70 -25.21
N THR A 8 60.34 -27.65 -25.93
CA THR A 8 59.15 -28.44 -25.62
C THR A 8 59.42 -29.30 -24.39
N THR A 9 58.67 -29.12 -23.31
CA THR A 9 58.57 -30.08 -22.22
C THR A 9 57.11 -30.48 -22.09
N VAL A 10 56.82 -31.71 -22.51
CA VAL A 10 55.60 -32.44 -22.20
C VAL A 10 55.63 -32.77 -20.71
N LEU A 11 54.67 -32.26 -19.94
CA LEU A 11 54.35 -32.79 -18.61
C LEU A 11 52.88 -33.21 -18.62
N PHE A 12 52.66 -34.53 -18.61
CA PHE A 12 51.38 -35.14 -18.29
C PHE A 12 51.03 -34.79 -16.84
N LEU A 13 49.94 -34.06 -16.62
CA LEU A 13 49.19 -34.12 -15.37
C LEU A 13 47.79 -34.62 -15.70
N SER A 14 47.53 -35.87 -15.30
CA SER A 14 46.20 -36.47 -15.26
C SER A 14 45.36 -35.79 -14.20
N THR A 15 44.47 -34.90 -14.59
CA THR A 15 43.26 -34.60 -13.82
C THR A 15 42.12 -35.39 -14.42
N THR A 16 41.89 -36.57 -13.84
CA THR A 16 40.61 -37.28 -13.96
C THR A 16 39.51 -36.33 -13.51
N LEU A 17 38.78 -35.73 -14.47
CA LEU A 17 37.45 -35.21 -14.21
C LEU A 17 36.59 -36.41 -13.79
N SER A 18 36.37 -36.55 -12.49
CA SER A 18 35.30 -37.38 -11.97
C SER A 18 33.97 -36.72 -12.37
N LEU A 19 33.49 -37.01 -13.58
CA LEU A 19 32.07 -36.91 -13.89
C LEU A 19 31.33 -37.73 -12.82
N PRO A 20 30.31 -37.18 -12.13
CA PRO A 20 29.50 -38.00 -11.26
C PRO A 20 28.85 -39.07 -12.13
N LEU A 21 29.22 -40.32 -11.85
CA LEU A 21 28.67 -41.50 -12.47
C LEU A 21 27.16 -41.49 -12.21
N MET A 22 26.37 -41.28 -13.26
CA MET A 22 24.92 -41.42 -13.18
C MET A 22 24.60 -42.86 -12.77
N ALA A 23 24.13 -43.04 -11.54
CA ALA A 23 23.58 -44.31 -11.08
C ALA A 23 22.21 -44.50 -11.73
N GLN A 24 22.21 -45.18 -12.87
CA GLN A 24 21.01 -45.65 -13.56
C GLN A 24 20.50 -46.90 -12.83
N LYS A 25 19.37 -46.78 -12.12
CA LYS A 25 18.50 -47.91 -11.79
C LYS A 25 17.13 -47.58 -12.36
N ASP A 26 16.61 -48.48 -13.19
CA ASP A 26 15.21 -48.54 -13.65
C ASP A 26 14.80 -47.71 -14.88
N GLY A 27 15.73 -47.24 -15.72
CA GLY A 27 15.39 -46.73 -17.06
C GLY A 27 14.61 -45.40 -17.11
N THR A 28 14.35 -44.79 -15.96
CA THR A 28 13.91 -43.40 -15.82
C THR A 28 15.11 -42.56 -15.38
N LEU A 29 15.51 -41.55 -16.16
CA LEU A 29 16.42 -40.51 -15.65
C LEU A 29 15.80 -39.94 -14.36
N ALA A 30 16.56 -39.90 -13.27
CA ALA A 30 16.15 -39.22 -12.05
C ALA A 30 15.92 -37.73 -12.37
N ARG A 31 14.80 -37.17 -11.89
CA ARG A 31 14.44 -35.75 -12.02
C ARG A 31 15.59 -34.91 -11.47
N MET A 32 16.09 -33.92 -12.21
CA MET A 32 17.04 -32.97 -11.63
C MET A 32 16.30 -32.14 -10.58
N GLN A 33 16.97 -31.85 -9.46
CA GLN A 33 16.38 -31.08 -8.38
C GLN A 33 15.83 -29.75 -8.93
N GLY A 34 14.56 -29.48 -8.67
CA GLY A 34 13.86 -28.30 -9.16
C GLY A 34 13.32 -28.39 -10.60
N GLU A 35 13.36 -29.53 -11.28
CA GLU A 35 12.58 -29.74 -12.52
C GLU A 35 11.09 -29.93 -12.21
N ALA A 36 10.18 -29.77 -13.17
CA ALA A 36 8.78 -30.16 -12.97
C ALA A 36 8.61 -31.70 -13.00
N PRO A 37 7.63 -32.30 -12.30
CA PRO A 37 7.30 -33.71 -12.51
C PRO A 37 6.86 -33.97 -13.95
N LYS A 38 7.15 -35.18 -14.47
CA LYS A 38 6.66 -35.59 -15.80
C LYS A 38 5.15 -35.59 -15.85
N LEU A 39 4.60 -35.07 -16.94
CA LEU A 39 3.16 -35.06 -17.19
C LEU A 39 2.58 -36.48 -17.17
N THR A 40 1.47 -36.66 -16.45
CA THR A 40 0.64 -37.87 -16.51
C THR A 40 0.02 -38.02 -17.91
N ALA A 41 -0.29 -39.25 -18.33
CA ALA A 41 -0.82 -39.51 -19.67
C ALA A 41 -2.15 -38.78 -19.97
N ASP A 42 -2.96 -38.54 -18.94
CA ASP A 42 -4.21 -37.80 -19.01
C ASP A 42 -4.03 -36.28 -18.76
N GLY A 43 -2.83 -35.83 -18.40
CA GLY A 43 -2.52 -34.43 -18.07
C GLY A 43 -3.33 -33.94 -16.86
N VAL A 44 -3.52 -34.81 -15.87
CA VAL A 44 -4.13 -34.51 -14.57
C VAL A 44 -3.04 -34.52 -13.50
N PRO A 45 -2.94 -33.50 -12.64
CA PRO A 45 -1.94 -33.46 -11.58
C PRO A 45 -1.96 -34.68 -10.67
N ALA A 46 -0.79 -35.23 -10.36
CA ALA A 46 -0.65 -36.31 -9.40
C ALA A 46 -1.10 -35.82 -8.01
N THR A 47 -1.90 -36.63 -7.31
CA THR A 47 -2.44 -36.26 -5.99
C THR A 47 -2.20 -37.34 -4.95
N VAL A 48 -2.04 -36.92 -3.69
CA VAL A 48 -2.01 -37.78 -2.51
C VAL A 48 -3.24 -37.53 -1.64
N ALA A 49 -3.68 -38.55 -0.92
CA ALA A 49 -4.81 -38.43 0.00
C ALA A 49 -4.32 -37.95 1.37
N VAL A 50 -4.92 -36.86 1.86
CA VAL A 50 -4.67 -36.30 3.18
C VAL A 50 -5.88 -36.63 4.07
N GLN A 51 -5.61 -37.21 5.23
CA GLN A 51 -6.65 -37.58 6.19
C GLN A 51 -7.17 -36.34 6.94
N PRO A 52 -8.43 -36.37 7.44
CA PRO A 52 -8.90 -35.34 8.37
C PRO A 52 -8.02 -35.29 9.62
N GLY A 53 -7.96 -34.13 10.26
CA GLY A 53 -7.17 -33.96 11.47
C GLY A 53 -7.31 -32.58 12.09
N THR A 54 -6.41 -32.27 13.00
CA THR A 54 -6.38 -30.98 13.70
C THR A 54 -4.95 -30.51 13.81
N PHE A 55 -4.75 -29.21 13.66
CA PHE A 55 -3.46 -28.55 13.84
C PHE A 55 -3.67 -27.18 14.49
N ARG A 56 -2.55 -26.53 14.82
CA ARG A 56 -2.54 -25.16 15.29
C ARG A 56 -2.11 -24.25 14.15
N MET A 57 -3.03 -23.41 13.68
CA MET A 57 -2.83 -22.47 12.58
C MET A 57 -2.21 -21.17 13.10
N GLY A 58 -1.28 -20.59 12.34
CA GLY A 58 -0.56 -19.36 12.70
C GLY A 58 0.66 -19.58 13.60
N SER A 59 1.30 -18.47 13.98
CA SER A 59 2.49 -18.49 14.85
C SER A 59 2.11 -18.44 16.32
N ASP A 60 2.76 -19.26 17.14
CA ASP A 60 2.56 -19.24 18.58
C ASP A 60 3.26 -18.05 19.26
N ALA A 61 3.10 -17.94 20.57
CA ALA A 61 3.78 -16.91 21.35
C ALA A 61 5.25 -17.26 21.63
N ALA A 62 5.78 -18.38 21.10
CA ALA A 62 7.16 -18.75 21.34
C ALA A 62 8.09 -17.85 20.52
N PRO A 63 9.26 -17.46 21.07
CA PRO A 63 10.26 -16.76 20.29
C PRO A 63 10.85 -17.64 19.18
N LEU A 64 10.91 -17.12 17.96
CA LEU A 64 11.64 -17.70 16.84
C LEU A 64 13.15 -17.63 17.10
N ALA A 65 13.87 -18.67 16.65
CA ALA A 65 15.33 -18.72 16.80
C ALA A 65 16.02 -17.58 16.04
N PRO A 66 17.15 -17.02 16.53
CA PRO A 66 17.89 -15.97 15.83
C PRO A 66 18.26 -16.29 14.38
N ALA A 67 18.55 -17.56 14.06
CA ALA A 67 18.83 -18.02 12.70
C ALA A 67 17.64 -17.88 11.72
N VAL A 68 16.42 -17.73 12.25
CA VAL A 68 15.18 -17.53 11.50
C VAL A 68 14.83 -16.05 11.35
N ILE A 69 15.37 -15.15 12.16
CA ILE A 69 14.95 -13.73 12.19
C ILE A 69 16.07 -12.72 11.90
N LYS A 70 17.36 -13.12 11.92
CA LYS A 70 18.51 -12.21 11.78
C LYS A 70 19.27 -12.37 10.46
N ASN A 71 19.92 -11.29 10.04
CA ASN A 71 20.99 -11.25 9.04
C ASN A 71 20.61 -11.76 7.65
N PHE A 72 19.44 -11.38 7.13
CA PHE A 72 19.08 -11.63 5.73
C PHE A 72 19.78 -10.69 4.73
N GLY A 73 21.02 -10.31 5.06
CA GLY A 73 21.92 -9.42 4.32
C GLY A 73 21.50 -7.96 4.28
N VAL A 74 20.23 -7.72 4.04
CA VAL A 74 19.71 -6.47 3.52
C VAL A 74 18.38 -6.08 4.17
N MET A 75 17.53 -7.04 4.56
CA MET A 75 16.29 -6.74 5.30
C MET A 75 16.53 -6.39 6.78
N SER A 76 15.54 -5.71 7.37
CA SER A 76 15.38 -5.51 8.80
C SER A 76 15.30 -6.84 9.57
N THR A 77 15.52 -6.77 10.89
CA THR A 77 15.32 -7.93 11.77
C THR A 77 13.83 -8.23 11.87
N ARG A 78 13.43 -9.48 11.65
CA ARG A 78 12.01 -9.87 11.68
C ARG A 78 11.47 -10.00 13.11
N PRO A 79 10.15 -9.86 13.32
CA PRO A 79 9.54 -10.01 14.64
C PRO A 79 9.87 -11.33 15.32
N LYS A 80 10.07 -11.28 16.65
CA LYS A 80 10.43 -12.44 17.47
C LYS A 80 9.37 -13.54 17.49
N HIS A 81 8.11 -13.25 17.17
CA HIS A 81 6.98 -14.18 17.36
C HIS A 81 6.20 -14.48 16.06
N GLY A 82 6.79 -14.21 14.90
CA GLY A 82 6.06 -14.17 13.63
C GLY A 82 5.38 -12.83 13.39
N ASP A 83 4.84 -12.65 12.20
CA ASP A 83 4.18 -11.41 11.81
C ASP A 83 2.83 -11.24 12.49
N TYR A 84 2.39 -9.99 12.59
CA TYR A 84 1.19 -9.63 13.33
C TYR A 84 -0.08 -10.29 12.75
N ASP A 85 -0.06 -10.64 11.46
CA ASP A 85 -1.16 -11.29 10.74
C ASP A 85 -1.12 -12.83 10.76
N GLU A 86 -0.11 -13.41 11.43
CA GLU A 86 -0.05 -14.82 11.82
C GLU A 86 -0.76 -15.08 13.16
N LEU A 87 -1.30 -14.02 13.79
CA LEU A 87 -1.91 -14.03 15.11
C LEU A 87 -3.43 -13.72 15.05
N PRO A 88 -4.22 -14.23 16.02
CA PRO A 88 -3.82 -15.19 17.04
C PRO A 88 -3.73 -16.59 16.46
N ALA A 89 -2.73 -17.36 16.89
CA ALA A 89 -2.71 -18.77 16.56
C ALA A 89 -3.79 -19.55 17.33
N HIS A 90 -4.47 -20.43 16.61
CA HIS A 90 -5.71 -21.05 17.04
C HIS A 90 -5.82 -22.47 16.50
N LYS A 91 -6.70 -23.27 17.11
CA LYS A 91 -6.90 -24.67 16.72
C LYS A 91 -7.83 -24.73 15.51
N VAL A 92 -7.41 -25.45 14.48
CA VAL A 92 -8.22 -25.69 13.27
C VAL A 92 -8.40 -27.18 13.09
N ARG A 93 -9.66 -27.61 12.88
CA ARG A 93 -10.00 -28.98 12.51
C ARG A 93 -10.38 -29.05 11.03
N ILE A 94 -9.62 -29.84 10.28
CA ILE A 94 -10.00 -30.28 8.93
C ILE A 94 -10.92 -31.49 9.08
N SER A 95 -12.20 -31.33 8.74
CA SER A 95 -13.24 -32.30 9.09
C SER A 95 -13.37 -33.48 8.13
N LYS A 96 -12.90 -33.32 6.89
CA LYS A 96 -12.98 -34.33 5.82
C LYS A 96 -11.61 -34.49 5.16
N GLY A 97 -11.29 -35.72 4.79
CA GLY A 97 -10.12 -35.99 3.98
C GLY A 97 -10.32 -35.46 2.56
N PHE A 98 -9.22 -35.09 1.92
CA PHE A 98 -9.20 -34.57 0.56
C PHE A 98 -7.97 -35.10 -0.18
N ARG A 99 -7.91 -34.89 -1.50
CA ARG A 99 -6.68 -35.17 -2.26
C ARG A 99 -6.05 -33.87 -2.70
N ILE A 100 -4.75 -33.73 -2.56
CA ILE A 100 -3.99 -32.53 -2.95
C ILE A 100 -2.87 -32.89 -3.91
N GLY A 101 -2.54 -31.97 -4.81
CA GLY A 101 -1.40 -32.08 -5.71
C GLY A 101 -0.10 -32.34 -4.93
N VAL A 102 0.68 -33.32 -5.40
CA VAL A 102 2.00 -33.64 -4.83
C VAL A 102 2.94 -32.44 -4.94
N THR A 103 2.86 -31.72 -6.06
CA THR A 103 3.60 -30.48 -6.34
C THR A 103 2.63 -29.38 -6.79
N GLN A 104 3.17 -28.18 -7.05
CA GLN A 104 2.47 -27.15 -7.81
C GLN A 104 2.16 -27.63 -9.23
N VAL A 105 1.15 -27.04 -9.85
CA VAL A 105 0.82 -27.32 -11.26
C VAL A 105 2.03 -27.02 -12.13
N SER A 106 2.44 -27.97 -12.97
CA SER A 106 3.61 -27.80 -13.83
C SER A 106 3.31 -26.89 -15.03
N PRO A 107 4.33 -26.31 -15.69
CA PRO A 107 4.13 -25.57 -16.93
C PRO A 107 3.44 -26.39 -18.02
N GLU A 108 3.77 -27.69 -18.13
CA GLU A 108 3.19 -28.59 -19.12
C GLU A 108 1.73 -28.90 -18.83
N GLU A 109 1.37 -29.08 -17.56
CA GLU A 109 -0.01 -29.26 -17.11
C GLU A 109 -0.85 -28.02 -17.42
N PHE A 110 -0.35 -26.84 -17.04
CA PHE A 110 -1.04 -25.58 -17.31
C PHE A 110 -1.19 -25.29 -18.81
N ALA A 111 -0.17 -25.62 -19.62
CA ALA A 111 -0.22 -25.47 -21.06
C ALA A 111 -1.29 -26.34 -21.75
N LYS A 112 -1.80 -27.40 -21.10
CA LYS A 112 -2.98 -28.14 -21.60
C LYS A 112 -4.28 -27.35 -21.49
N PHE A 113 -4.35 -26.42 -20.54
CA PHE A 113 -5.46 -25.50 -20.35
C PHE A 113 -5.27 -24.24 -21.20
N ASP A 114 -4.09 -23.62 -21.13
CA ASP A 114 -3.73 -22.44 -21.92
C ASP A 114 -2.46 -22.69 -22.73
N PRO A 115 -2.58 -23.07 -24.02
CA PRO A 115 -1.44 -23.33 -24.90
C PRO A 115 -0.54 -22.11 -25.17
N LYS A 116 -0.96 -20.90 -24.78
CA LYS A 116 -0.14 -19.69 -24.92
C LYS A 116 0.81 -19.50 -23.75
N TYR A 117 0.60 -20.20 -22.63
CA TYR A 117 1.48 -20.13 -21.47
C TYR A 117 2.90 -20.56 -21.83
N LYS A 118 3.88 -19.80 -21.34
CA LYS A 118 5.30 -20.10 -21.45
C LYS A 118 5.92 -19.96 -20.09
N ALA A 119 6.61 -20.99 -19.63
CA ALA A 119 7.39 -20.91 -18.40
C ALA A 119 8.48 -19.86 -18.54
N HIS A 120 8.65 -19.02 -17.52
CA HIS A 120 9.77 -18.12 -17.44
C HIS A 120 11.02 -18.87 -17.00
N ALA A 121 12.19 -18.45 -17.49
CA ALA A 121 13.46 -19.12 -17.21
C ALA A 121 13.82 -19.12 -15.70
N ALA A 122 13.28 -18.15 -14.94
CA ALA A 122 13.43 -18.12 -13.49
C ALA A 122 12.66 -19.23 -12.78
N THR A 123 11.47 -19.60 -13.30
CA THR A 123 10.49 -20.48 -12.65
C THR A 123 10.17 -21.70 -13.53
N PRO A 124 11.16 -22.50 -13.94
CA PRO A 124 10.94 -23.61 -14.87
C PRO A 124 10.13 -24.77 -14.26
N ALA A 125 10.04 -24.82 -12.93
CA ALA A 125 9.54 -25.97 -12.17
C ALA A 125 8.01 -26.04 -12.03
N TYR A 126 7.33 -24.90 -12.13
CA TYR A 126 5.88 -24.79 -11.91
C TYR A 126 5.29 -23.65 -12.75
N ALA A 127 3.98 -23.69 -12.96
CA ALA A 127 3.25 -22.63 -13.65
C ALA A 127 3.17 -21.38 -12.77
N ALA A 128 4.19 -20.53 -12.85
CA ALA A 128 4.31 -19.28 -12.11
C ALA A 128 3.86 -18.06 -12.94
N GLY A 129 3.60 -16.96 -12.24
CA GLY A 129 3.26 -15.68 -12.89
C GLY A 129 1.82 -15.60 -13.40
N VAL A 130 0.99 -16.55 -12.98
CA VAL A 130 -0.43 -16.64 -13.33
C VAL A 130 -1.30 -15.99 -12.27
N SER A 131 -2.40 -15.37 -12.67
CA SER A 131 -3.35 -14.77 -11.73
C SER A 131 -4.15 -15.81 -10.95
N TRP A 132 -4.70 -15.39 -9.81
CA TRP A 132 -5.62 -16.22 -9.04
C TRP A 132 -6.84 -16.60 -9.90
N GLU A 133 -7.34 -15.70 -10.74
CA GLU A 133 -8.44 -16.03 -11.64
C GLU A 133 -8.04 -17.07 -12.70
N GLN A 134 -6.82 -17.00 -13.24
CA GLN A 134 -6.30 -18.01 -14.16
C GLN A 134 -6.16 -19.39 -13.48
N ALA A 135 -5.67 -19.42 -12.24
CA ALA A 135 -5.56 -20.64 -11.44
C ALA A 135 -6.94 -21.27 -11.13
N MET A 136 -7.93 -20.44 -10.81
CA MET A 136 -9.33 -20.89 -10.63
C MET A 136 -9.96 -21.37 -11.94
N ALA A 137 -9.67 -20.71 -13.07
CA ALA A 137 -10.12 -21.14 -14.38
C ALA A 137 -9.51 -22.50 -14.78
N TYR A 138 -8.24 -22.75 -14.45
CA TYR A 138 -7.61 -24.05 -14.59
C TYR A 138 -8.34 -25.12 -13.75
N CYS A 139 -8.66 -24.83 -12.49
CA CYS A 139 -9.43 -25.76 -11.63
C CYS A 139 -10.81 -26.08 -12.21
N ALA A 140 -11.50 -25.07 -12.76
CA ALA A 140 -12.80 -25.26 -13.42
C ALA A 140 -12.68 -26.13 -14.69
N TRP A 141 -11.64 -25.90 -15.50
CA TRP A 141 -11.32 -26.73 -16.66
C TRP A 141 -11.05 -28.18 -16.26
N LEU A 142 -10.26 -28.40 -15.21
CA LEU A 142 -9.94 -29.73 -14.71
C LEU A 142 -11.19 -30.44 -14.16
N THR A 143 -12.09 -29.69 -13.53
CA THR A 143 -13.42 -30.18 -13.11
C THR A 143 -14.23 -30.69 -14.28
N LYS A 144 -14.33 -29.90 -15.35
CA LYS A 144 -15.03 -30.29 -16.57
C LYS A 144 -14.40 -31.50 -17.25
N LYS A 145 -13.07 -31.55 -17.30
CA LYS A 145 -12.29 -32.62 -17.95
C LYS A 145 -12.44 -33.96 -17.24
N THR A 146 -12.43 -33.96 -15.92
CA THR A 146 -12.37 -35.19 -15.11
C THR A 146 -13.72 -35.63 -14.56
N GLY A 147 -14.74 -34.76 -14.57
CA GLY A 147 -16.03 -34.99 -13.93
C GLY A 147 -15.98 -35.01 -12.40
N LYS A 148 -14.87 -34.56 -11.80
CA LYS A 148 -14.64 -34.50 -10.34
C LYS A 148 -14.45 -33.05 -9.90
N PRO A 149 -14.80 -32.65 -8.67
CA PRO A 149 -14.58 -31.28 -8.22
C PRO A 149 -13.09 -30.99 -7.99
N TRP A 150 -12.59 -29.91 -8.59
CA TRP A 150 -11.23 -29.39 -8.40
C TRP A 150 -11.26 -27.91 -8.03
N ARG A 151 -10.36 -27.50 -7.13
CA ARG A 151 -10.22 -26.13 -6.63
C ARG A 151 -8.80 -25.87 -6.12
N LEU A 152 -8.52 -24.62 -5.77
CA LEU A 152 -7.36 -24.29 -4.93
C LEU A 152 -7.55 -24.86 -3.51
N PRO A 153 -6.46 -25.16 -2.77
CA PRO A 153 -6.54 -25.45 -1.35
C PRO A 153 -7.09 -24.23 -0.61
N THR A 154 -7.84 -24.44 0.48
CA THR A 154 -8.02 -23.35 1.43
C THR A 154 -6.68 -23.06 2.11
N GLU A 155 -6.53 -21.86 2.62
CA GLU A 155 -5.37 -21.45 3.40
C GLU A 155 -5.10 -22.43 4.55
N ALA A 156 -6.14 -22.84 5.26
CA ALA A 156 -6.02 -23.80 6.36
C ALA A 156 -5.65 -25.21 5.89
N GLU A 157 -6.16 -25.67 4.75
CA GLU A 157 -5.71 -26.94 4.16
C GLU A 157 -4.25 -26.87 3.77
N TRP A 158 -3.80 -25.77 3.16
CA TRP A 158 -2.41 -25.56 2.78
C TRP A 158 -1.49 -25.64 4.00
N GLU A 159 -1.79 -24.90 5.08
CA GLU A 159 -0.95 -24.91 6.29
C GLU A 159 -1.02 -26.26 7.02
N TYR A 160 -2.19 -26.92 7.02
CA TYR A 160 -2.33 -28.27 7.56
C TYR A 160 -1.40 -29.27 6.87
N VAL A 161 -1.37 -29.23 5.53
CA VAL A 161 -0.48 -30.10 4.74
C VAL A 161 0.98 -29.70 4.95
N ALA A 162 1.31 -28.41 4.95
CA ALA A 162 2.69 -27.94 5.13
C ALA A 162 3.27 -28.32 6.50
N ARG A 163 2.42 -28.40 7.54
CA ARG A 163 2.82 -28.85 8.87
C ARG A 163 2.95 -30.37 8.99
N ALA A 164 2.26 -31.13 8.15
CA ALA A 164 2.33 -32.59 8.07
C ALA A 164 2.16 -33.32 9.42
N GLY A 165 1.35 -32.77 10.32
CA GLY A 165 1.12 -33.31 11.67
C GLY A 165 2.14 -32.89 12.73
N GLY A 166 3.16 -32.11 12.38
CA GLY A 166 4.13 -31.55 13.30
C GLY A 166 3.74 -30.18 13.88
N ASP A 167 4.38 -29.81 14.98
CA ASP A 167 4.18 -28.58 15.74
C ASP A 167 5.42 -27.67 15.75
N LYS A 168 6.49 -28.05 15.04
CA LYS A 168 7.73 -27.27 14.94
C LYS A 168 7.56 -26.06 14.00
N ILE A 169 8.58 -25.20 14.00
CA ILE A 169 8.62 -23.96 13.19
C ILE A 169 8.44 -24.26 11.69
N PHE A 170 8.97 -25.39 11.20
CA PHE A 170 8.83 -25.83 9.80
C PHE A 170 7.90 -27.05 9.66
N GLY A 171 6.95 -27.23 10.59
CA GLY A 171 6.01 -28.34 10.56
C GLY A 171 6.54 -29.58 11.27
N ASP A 172 6.86 -30.62 10.49
CA ASP A 172 7.44 -31.89 10.96
C ASP A 172 8.98 -31.83 11.10
N SER A 173 9.61 -30.72 10.70
CA SER A 173 11.07 -30.51 10.69
C SER A 173 11.53 -29.28 11.50
N ASP A 174 12.78 -29.31 11.96
CA ASP A 174 13.48 -28.18 12.62
C ASP A 174 14.20 -27.25 11.63
N LYS A 175 14.30 -27.65 10.36
CA LYS A 175 14.84 -26.86 9.25
C LYS A 175 13.84 -26.85 8.07
N PRO A 176 13.93 -25.87 7.15
CA PRO A 176 13.21 -25.97 5.88
C PRO A 176 13.50 -27.31 5.18
N HIS A 177 12.47 -27.88 4.53
CA HIS A 177 12.61 -29.06 3.68
C HIS A 177 13.48 -28.74 2.47
N ASP A 178 14.22 -29.73 1.97
CA ASP A 178 14.97 -29.57 0.72
C ASP A 178 13.99 -29.58 -0.49
N VAL A 179 14.37 -28.93 -1.59
CA VAL A 179 13.52 -28.91 -2.81
C VAL A 179 13.28 -30.34 -3.29
N ASP A 180 12.02 -30.65 -3.62
CA ASP A 180 11.49 -31.97 -4.01
C ASP A 180 11.54 -33.04 -2.91
N GLU A 181 11.85 -32.68 -1.66
CA GLU A 181 11.63 -33.53 -0.49
C GLU A 181 10.14 -33.54 -0.13
N ALA A 182 9.58 -34.75 0.00
CA ALA A 182 8.20 -34.93 0.42
C ALA A 182 8.08 -34.89 1.96
N ASN A 183 7.10 -34.16 2.46
CA ASN A 183 6.74 -34.18 3.89
C ASN A 183 6.06 -35.51 4.29
N ALA A 184 5.70 -35.65 5.57
CA ALA A 184 5.07 -36.89 6.07
C ALA A 184 3.73 -37.27 5.40
N PHE A 185 3.09 -36.36 4.65
CA PHE A 185 1.88 -36.65 3.85
C PHE A 185 2.17 -36.97 2.38
N GLY A 186 3.44 -37.01 1.97
CA GLY A 186 3.85 -37.29 0.59
C GLY A 186 3.70 -36.07 -0.32
N VAL A 187 3.74 -34.86 0.23
CA VAL A 187 3.60 -33.59 -0.52
C VAL A 187 4.93 -32.85 -0.54
N GLU A 188 5.32 -32.38 -1.72
CA GLU A 188 6.59 -31.70 -1.97
C GLU A 188 6.38 -30.16 -2.03
N ASN A 189 7.47 -29.43 -1.80
CA ASN A 189 7.64 -28.01 -2.16
C ASN A 189 6.68 -26.99 -1.50
N LEU A 190 6.11 -27.27 -0.31
CA LEU A 190 5.28 -26.30 0.43
C LEU A 190 6.09 -25.27 1.23
N SER A 191 7.31 -25.60 1.67
CA SER A 191 8.11 -24.79 2.60
C SER A 191 9.50 -24.50 2.05
N VAL A 192 9.59 -24.17 0.75
CA VAL A 192 10.86 -24.03 0.00
C VAL A 192 11.01 -22.68 -0.71
N GLY A 193 10.14 -21.70 -0.41
CA GLY A 193 10.18 -20.37 -1.02
C GLY A 193 9.53 -20.30 -2.41
N ARG A 194 8.53 -21.15 -2.65
CA ARG A 194 7.71 -21.17 -3.87
C ARG A 194 6.30 -20.71 -3.50
N PRO A 195 5.97 -19.42 -3.68
CA PRO A 195 4.69 -18.89 -3.22
C PRO A 195 3.52 -19.46 -4.04
N GLU A 196 2.41 -19.71 -3.36
CA GLU A 196 1.22 -20.33 -3.94
C GLU A 196 -0.07 -19.60 -3.61
N TRP A 197 -0.92 -19.46 -4.62
CA TRP A 197 -2.30 -19.06 -4.44
C TRP A 197 -3.08 -20.07 -3.60
N THR A 198 -3.83 -19.53 -2.63
CA THR A 198 -4.88 -20.27 -1.92
C THR A 198 -6.26 -19.75 -2.32
N LEU A 199 -7.33 -20.43 -1.89
CA LEU A 199 -8.70 -20.04 -2.21
C LEU A 199 -9.12 -18.72 -1.53
N ASP A 200 -8.52 -18.39 -0.41
CA ASP A 200 -9.05 -17.49 0.61
C ASP A 200 -8.80 -16.01 0.28
N TRP A 201 -9.75 -15.14 0.64
CA TRP A 201 -9.49 -13.71 0.73
C TRP A 201 -8.62 -13.43 1.97
N TYR A 202 -7.66 -12.52 1.81
CA TYR A 202 -6.78 -12.12 2.89
C TYR A 202 -7.54 -11.36 3.99
N GLY A 203 -7.34 -11.76 5.24
CA GLY A 203 -7.98 -11.13 6.38
C GLY A 203 -7.39 -11.61 7.72
N PRO A 204 -7.75 -10.94 8.82
CA PRO A 204 -7.26 -11.27 10.15
C PRO A 204 -7.79 -12.63 10.60
N TYR A 205 -6.95 -13.38 11.31
CA TYR A 205 -7.42 -14.58 12.00
C TYR A 205 -8.45 -14.23 13.07
N GLN A 206 -9.49 -15.05 13.14
CA GLN A 206 -10.49 -14.95 14.20
C GLN A 206 -10.04 -15.80 15.39
N PRO A 207 -10.17 -15.30 16.62
CA PRO A 207 -9.85 -16.10 17.80
C PRO A 207 -10.81 -17.28 17.95
N GLY A 208 -10.33 -18.34 18.60
CA GLY A 208 -11.12 -19.53 18.93
C GLY A 208 -10.97 -20.68 17.94
N ASP A 209 -11.51 -21.84 18.30
CA ASP A 209 -11.44 -23.05 17.50
C ASP A 209 -12.27 -22.92 16.22
N GLN A 210 -11.71 -23.35 15.10
CA GLN A 210 -12.37 -23.30 13.79
C GLN A 210 -12.44 -24.67 13.12
N VAL A 211 -13.41 -24.84 12.23
CA VAL A 211 -13.61 -26.07 11.45
C VAL A 211 -13.69 -25.70 9.98
N ASP A 212 -12.79 -26.24 9.16
CA ASP A 212 -12.69 -25.97 7.72
C ASP A 212 -12.83 -24.48 7.35
N PRO A 213 -12.01 -23.56 7.92
CA PRO A 213 -12.18 -22.13 7.65
C PRO A 213 -11.86 -21.77 6.20
N THR A 214 -12.52 -20.72 5.72
CA THR A 214 -12.53 -20.26 4.31
C THR A 214 -12.14 -18.78 4.16
N GLY A 215 -11.43 -18.26 5.16
CA GLY A 215 -10.93 -16.88 5.18
C GLY A 215 -12.04 -15.83 5.24
N ALA A 216 -11.66 -14.59 4.94
CA ALA A 216 -12.58 -13.45 4.98
C ALA A 216 -13.60 -13.49 3.84
N VAL A 217 -14.73 -12.80 4.02
CA VAL A 217 -15.78 -12.66 2.99
C VAL A 217 -15.32 -11.85 1.77
N GLY A 218 -14.31 -11.00 1.95
CA GLY A 218 -13.73 -10.16 0.89
C GLY A 218 -12.53 -9.36 1.38
N SER A 219 -11.68 -8.93 0.43
CA SER A 219 -10.48 -8.12 0.67
C SER A 219 -9.98 -7.49 -0.63
N MET A 220 -8.91 -6.69 -0.55
CA MET A 220 -8.19 -6.21 -1.74
C MET A 220 -7.32 -7.30 -2.36
N THR A 221 -6.92 -8.31 -1.58
CA THR A 221 -5.93 -9.33 -1.93
C THR A 221 -6.37 -10.74 -1.55
N ARG A 222 -5.82 -11.73 -2.24
CA ARG A 222 -5.92 -13.16 -1.91
C ARG A 222 -4.71 -13.60 -1.10
N VAL A 223 -4.89 -14.61 -0.26
CA VAL A 223 -3.81 -15.19 0.54
C VAL A 223 -2.84 -15.98 -0.36
N ILE A 224 -1.56 -15.77 -0.11
CA ILE A 224 -0.46 -16.55 -0.65
C ILE A 224 0.33 -17.21 0.49
N ARG A 225 0.81 -18.43 0.25
CA ARG A 225 1.60 -19.20 1.22
C ARG A 225 2.88 -19.75 0.60
N GLY A 226 3.89 -20.08 1.41
CA GLY A 226 5.08 -20.82 0.97
C GLY A 226 6.32 -19.99 0.61
N GLY A 227 6.24 -18.67 0.70
CA GLY A 227 7.38 -17.75 0.51
C GLY A 227 6.97 -16.29 0.51
N GLY A 228 7.95 -15.39 0.61
CA GLY A 228 7.75 -13.94 0.49
C GLY A 228 7.62 -13.50 -0.97
N LEU A 229 7.08 -12.31 -1.22
CA LEU A 229 6.82 -11.82 -2.59
C LEU A 229 7.83 -10.78 -3.07
N ASP A 230 8.49 -10.12 -2.13
CA ASP A 230 9.51 -9.13 -2.43
C ASP A 230 10.83 -9.79 -2.83
N TRP A 231 11.54 -9.15 -3.75
CA TRP A 231 12.94 -9.44 -4.06
C TRP A 231 13.85 -8.34 -3.53
N ARG A 232 15.13 -8.69 -3.37
CA ARG A 232 16.20 -7.69 -3.27
C ARG A 232 17.39 -8.08 -4.13
N HIS A 233 18.08 -7.08 -4.67
CA HIS A 233 19.37 -7.28 -5.33
C HIS A 233 20.37 -7.89 -4.33
N THR A 234 20.52 -9.21 -4.33
CA THR A 234 21.70 -9.86 -3.75
C THR A 234 22.61 -10.31 -4.88
N ALA A 235 23.92 -10.16 -4.67
CA ALA A 235 24.95 -10.50 -5.67
C ALA A 235 25.10 -12.01 -5.92
N THR A 236 24.24 -12.86 -5.35
CA THR A 236 24.36 -14.32 -5.40
C THR A 236 23.43 -14.93 -6.44
N LYS A 237 24.04 -15.50 -7.47
CA LYS A 237 23.43 -16.19 -8.62
C LYS A 237 22.87 -17.60 -8.28
N THR A 238 22.25 -17.78 -7.13
CA THR A 238 21.44 -19.00 -6.90
C THR A 238 20.08 -18.81 -7.56
N SER A 239 19.50 -19.88 -8.10
CA SER A 239 18.40 -19.91 -9.09
C SER A 239 17.45 -18.68 -9.07
N PRO A 240 17.12 -18.05 -10.21
CA PRO A 240 16.37 -16.79 -10.21
C PRO A 240 14.94 -16.86 -9.62
N ASP A 241 14.36 -18.05 -9.38
CA ASP A 241 13.14 -18.26 -8.57
C ASP A 241 13.37 -18.19 -7.05
N LEU A 242 14.63 -18.23 -6.61
CA LEU A 242 15.03 -18.33 -5.21
C LEU A 242 15.62 -17.03 -4.63
N ASN A 243 15.19 -15.87 -5.16
CA ASN A 243 15.67 -14.56 -4.71
C ASN A 243 15.45 -14.35 -3.21
N VAL A 244 16.45 -13.79 -2.52
CA VAL A 244 16.32 -13.34 -1.13
C VAL A 244 15.70 -11.95 -1.18
N PRO A 245 14.57 -11.67 -0.49
CA PRO A 245 14.11 -12.37 0.70
C PRO A 245 13.08 -13.49 0.56
N ALA A 246 12.45 -13.68 -0.60
CA ALA A 246 11.36 -14.66 -0.80
C ALA A 246 11.63 -16.08 -0.25
N THR A 247 12.89 -16.51 -0.22
CA THR A 247 13.34 -17.84 0.24
C THR A 247 13.96 -17.89 1.64
N ALA A 248 13.98 -16.77 2.36
CA ALA A 248 14.57 -16.75 3.69
C ALA A 248 13.82 -17.74 4.63
N PRO A 249 14.53 -18.42 5.55
CA PRO A 249 13.92 -19.29 6.56
C PRO A 249 12.71 -18.69 7.28
N TYR A 250 12.64 -17.37 7.40
CA TYR A 250 11.48 -16.68 7.96
C TYR A 250 10.19 -16.90 7.14
N PHE A 251 10.25 -16.68 5.82
CA PHE A 251 9.08 -16.65 4.95
C PHE A 251 8.64 -18.04 4.47
N VAL A 252 9.52 -19.04 4.56
CA VAL A 252 9.19 -20.42 4.19
C VAL A 252 8.53 -21.22 5.32
N ARG A 253 8.32 -20.59 6.49
CA ARG A 253 7.56 -21.21 7.59
C ARG A 253 6.11 -21.47 7.15
N PRO A 254 5.50 -22.61 7.53
CA PRO A 254 4.10 -22.86 7.26
C PRO A 254 3.14 -21.78 7.77
N ALA A 255 3.51 -21.09 8.87
CA ALA A 255 2.71 -20.02 9.46
C ALA A 255 2.76 -18.70 8.67
N ASN A 256 3.80 -18.46 7.87
CA ASN A 256 3.98 -17.22 7.12
C ASN A 256 2.86 -17.03 6.10
N ARG A 257 2.46 -15.78 5.89
CA ARG A 257 1.38 -15.39 4.98
C ARG A 257 1.84 -14.21 4.14
N ALA A 258 1.61 -14.31 2.84
CA ALA A 258 1.73 -13.18 1.94
C ALA A 258 0.36 -12.87 1.33
N SER A 259 0.25 -11.77 0.59
CA SER A 259 -0.97 -11.47 -0.15
C SER A 259 -0.72 -10.68 -1.42
N ALA A 260 -1.48 -10.96 -2.48
CA ALA A 260 -1.45 -10.18 -3.70
C ALA A 260 -2.85 -10.03 -4.30
N PRO A 261 -3.07 -9.04 -5.18
CA PRO A 261 -4.35 -8.82 -5.85
C PRO A 261 -4.72 -10.05 -6.66
N PRO A 262 -6.02 -10.42 -6.74
CA PRO A 262 -6.45 -11.59 -7.49
C PRO A 262 -6.03 -11.52 -8.97
N SER A 263 -5.98 -10.30 -9.53
CA SER A 263 -5.61 -10.02 -10.92
C SER A 263 -4.11 -9.94 -11.19
N TYR A 264 -3.25 -10.19 -10.19
CA TYR A 264 -1.81 -10.15 -10.39
C TYR A 264 -1.38 -11.25 -11.36
N ALA A 265 -0.90 -10.88 -12.54
CA ALA A 265 -0.24 -11.76 -13.48
C ALA A 265 1.00 -11.05 -14.02
N SER A 266 2.10 -11.80 -14.14
CA SER A 266 3.36 -11.24 -14.60
C SER A 266 4.24 -12.35 -15.18
N GLU A 267 4.79 -12.14 -16.37
CA GLU A 267 5.70 -13.10 -17.00
C GLU A 267 6.92 -13.41 -16.10
N THR A 268 7.37 -12.43 -15.32
CA THR A 268 8.50 -12.58 -14.39
C THR A 268 8.05 -12.87 -12.94
N GLY A 269 6.74 -13.03 -12.72
CA GLY A 269 6.17 -13.36 -11.40
C GLY A 269 6.52 -14.78 -10.96
N ASN A 270 6.56 -14.99 -9.64
CA ASN A 270 6.92 -16.28 -9.03
C ASN A 270 5.76 -16.97 -8.30
N ILE A 271 4.55 -16.40 -8.31
CA ILE A 271 3.41 -17.03 -7.64
C ILE A 271 2.84 -18.13 -8.53
N GLY A 272 2.84 -19.36 -8.01
CA GLY A 272 2.22 -20.53 -8.62
C GLY A 272 0.95 -20.95 -7.89
N PHE A 273 0.54 -22.19 -8.08
CA PHE A 273 -0.58 -22.78 -7.34
C PHE A 273 -0.54 -24.30 -7.39
N ARG A 274 -1.26 -24.94 -6.47
CA ARG A 274 -1.56 -26.38 -6.51
C ARG A 274 -3.06 -26.62 -6.42
N VAL A 275 -3.48 -27.84 -6.71
CA VAL A 275 -4.90 -28.20 -6.80
C VAL A 275 -5.31 -29.18 -5.71
N VAL A 276 -6.55 -29.05 -5.26
CA VAL A 276 -7.26 -30.00 -4.40
C VAL A 276 -8.40 -30.63 -5.21
N GLN A 277 -8.47 -31.96 -5.21
CA GLN A 277 -9.62 -32.70 -5.71
C GLN A 277 -10.59 -32.95 -4.54
N GLY A 278 -11.63 -32.13 -4.45
CA GLY A 278 -12.62 -32.18 -3.38
C GLY A 278 -13.62 -31.03 -3.48
N PRO A 279 -14.78 -31.14 -2.82
CA PRO A 279 -15.74 -30.05 -2.77
C PRO A 279 -15.15 -28.83 -2.04
N THR A 280 -15.63 -27.64 -2.37
CA THR A 280 -15.36 -26.42 -1.61
C THR A 280 -15.96 -26.55 -0.20
N PRO A 281 -15.23 -26.21 0.87
CA PRO A 281 -15.81 -26.16 2.21
C PRO A 281 -17.01 -25.21 2.25
N THR A 282 -18.03 -25.57 3.04
CA THR A 282 -19.27 -24.79 3.17
C THR A 282 -19.29 -23.92 4.42
N THR A 283 -18.18 -23.86 5.18
CA THR A 283 -18.06 -23.03 6.37
C THR A 283 -18.24 -21.57 6.00
N PRO A 284 -19.06 -20.80 6.75
CA PRO A 284 -19.22 -19.38 6.52
C PRO A 284 -17.88 -18.63 6.60
N HIS A 285 -17.68 -17.68 5.68
CA HIS A 285 -16.53 -16.80 5.72
C HIS A 285 -16.51 -15.96 7.00
N THR A 286 -15.30 -15.59 7.42
CA THR A 286 -15.10 -14.62 8.50
C THR A 286 -15.37 -13.19 8.00
N PRO A 287 -15.65 -12.23 8.91
CA PRO A 287 -15.79 -10.84 8.53
C PRO A 287 -14.50 -10.27 7.89
N ALA A 288 -14.66 -9.35 6.94
CA ALA A 288 -13.54 -8.59 6.39
C ALA A 288 -12.90 -7.65 7.45
N ARG A 289 -11.65 -7.25 7.23
CA ARG A 289 -11.00 -6.21 8.05
C ARG A 289 -11.69 -4.87 7.79
N ASN A 290 -12.16 -4.22 8.85
CA ASN A 290 -12.73 -2.88 8.79
C ASN A 290 -11.74 -1.88 9.39
N PHE A 291 -11.45 -0.82 8.63
CA PHE A 291 -10.63 0.30 9.08
C PHE A 291 -11.52 1.47 9.49
N PHE A 292 -11.18 2.16 10.58
CA PHE A 292 -11.96 3.28 11.08
C PHE A 292 -12.12 4.40 10.04
N PHE A 293 -11.08 4.71 9.25
CA PHE A 293 -11.17 5.73 8.18
C PHE A 293 -12.19 5.37 7.07
N GLN A 294 -12.58 4.10 6.94
CA GLN A 294 -13.62 3.62 6.02
C GLN A 294 -15.01 3.58 6.68
N THR A 295 -15.07 3.76 8.01
CA THR A 295 -16.30 3.70 8.79
C THR A 295 -16.83 5.10 9.12
N ALA A 296 -18.11 5.16 9.48
CA ALA A 296 -18.78 6.42 9.79
C ALA A 296 -18.64 7.49 8.68
N VAL A 297 -18.81 7.10 7.42
CA VAL A 297 -18.62 7.99 6.27
C VAL A 297 -19.96 8.56 5.78
N LYS A 298 -20.06 9.89 5.69
CA LYS A 298 -21.22 10.58 5.10
C LYS A 298 -21.20 10.39 3.58
N GLN A 299 -22.36 10.14 2.96
CA GLN A 299 -22.51 10.19 1.50
C GLN A 299 -23.13 11.51 1.02
N LYS A 300 -23.18 12.48 1.92
CA LYS A 300 -23.68 13.83 1.72
C LYS A 300 -22.64 14.81 2.22
N ASP A 301 -22.67 16.01 1.68
CA ASP A 301 -21.85 17.11 2.20
C ASP A 301 -22.34 17.56 3.58
N LEU A 302 -21.62 18.53 4.16
CA LEU A 302 -21.88 19.04 5.50
C LEU A 302 -23.26 19.72 5.67
N LEU A 303 -23.88 20.15 4.56
CA LEU A 303 -25.20 20.78 4.51
C LEU A 303 -26.32 19.78 4.12
N GLY A 304 -26.01 18.47 4.13
CA GLY A 304 -26.99 17.42 3.86
C GLY A 304 -27.41 17.30 2.39
N ARG A 305 -26.67 17.95 1.48
CA ARG A 305 -26.88 17.89 0.03
C ARG A 305 -26.13 16.68 -0.56
N PRO A 306 -26.49 16.20 -1.75
CA PRO A 306 -25.69 15.19 -2.45
C PRO A 306 -24.23 15.62 -2.55
N ALA A 307 -23.29 14.69 -2.37
CA ALA A 307 -21.87 15.01 -2.48
C ALA A 307 -21.57 15.61 -3.88
N LEU A 308 -20.74 16.66 -3.90
CA LEU A 308 -20.48 17.55 -5.06
C LEU A 308 -21.67 18.29 -5.68
N SER A 309 -22.81 18.42 -4.98
CA SER A 309 -23.79 19.45 -5.35
C SER A 309 -23.11 20.83 -5.31
N ARG A 310 -23.34 21.66 -6.35
CA ARG A 310 -22.64 22.94 -6.60
C ARG A 310 -22.33 23.73 -5.33
N ALA A 311 -21.08 24.23 -5.25
CA ALA A 311 -20.49 25.09 -4.22
C ALA A 311 -21.06 24.92 -2.79
N ILE A 312 -20.26 24.36 -1.89
CA ILE A 312 -20.37 24.70 -0.46
C ILE A 312 -20.40 26.22 -0.37
N ASP A 313 -21.26 26.79 0.48
CA ASP A 313 -21.29 28.23 0.70
C ASP A 313 -19.86 28.66 1.05
N THR A 314 -19.19 29.29 0.07
CA THR A 314 -17.75 29.41 0.11
C THR A 314 -17.34 30.42 1.18
N PRO A 315 -16.17 30.23 1.81
CA PRO A 315 -15.50 31.33 2.49
C PRO A 315 -15.39 32.54 1.55
N ASP A 316 -15.22 33.73 2.12
CA ASP A 316 -14.87 34.90 1.31
C ASP A 316 -13.45 34.73 0.77
N MET A 317 -13.35 34.19 -0.44
CA MET A 317 -12.07 33.85 -1.06
C MET A 317 -11.22 35.07 -1.43
N ALA A 318 -11.74 36.29 -1.27
CA ALA A 318 -10.95 37.52 -1.35
C ALA A 318 -10.12 37.78 -0.08
N LYS A 319 -10.48 37.14 1.05
CA LYS A 319 -9.73 37.26 2.30
C LYS A 319 -8.65 36.17 2.37
N PRO A 320 -7.40 36.52 2.75
CA PRO A 320 -6.35 35.53 2.96
C PRO A 320 -6.73 34.45 3.98
N ILE A 321 -6.52 33.19 3.61
CA ILE A 321 -6.65 32.03 4.48
C ILE A 321 -5.28 31.35 4.60
N TYR A 322 -4.83 31.10 5.82
CA TYR A 322 -3.70 30.23 6.13
C TYR A 322 -3.88 29.60 7.52
N ARG A 323 -3.83 28.27 7.62
CA ARG A 323 -3.88 27.48 8.87
C ARG A 323 -3.09 26.17 8.73
N THR A 324 -2.77 25.55 9.85
CA THR A 324 -2.13 24.23 9.90
C THR A 324 -2.90 23.26 10.80
N HIS A 325 -2.87 21.97 10.46
CA HIS A 325 -3.46 20.89 11.25
C HIS A 325 -2.45 19.76 11.47
N GLU A 326 -2.20 19.39 12.72
CA GLU A 326 -1.33 18.24 13.04
C GLU A 326 -1.96 16.93 12.57
N MET A 327 -1.17 16.09 11.89
CA MET A 327 -1.67 14.86 11.29
C MET A 327 -1.38 13.61 12.12
N PHE A 328 -0.12 13.42 12.53
CA PHE A 328 0.37 12.16 13.08
C PHE A 328 0.48 12.12 14.60
N PRO A 329 0.30 10.95 15.24
CA PRO A 329 0.55 10.79 16.66
C PRO A 329 2.04 10.93 17.00
N ASN A 330 2.34 11.57 18.14
CA ASN A 330 3.65 11.63 18.74
C ASN A 330 3.65 10.81 20.04
N LEU A 331 4.46 9.75 20.09
CA LEU A 331 4.51 8.83 21.22
C LEU A 331 5.46 9.29 22.35
N ASN A 332 6.02 10.50 22.26
CA ASN A 332 6.86 11.10 23.29
C ASN A 332 8.05 10.22 23.72
N GLY A 333 8.77 9.69 22.72
CA GLY A 333 9.93 8.81 22.92
C GLY A 333 9.57 7.32 23.12
N LYS A 334 8.28 6.97 23.22
CA LYS A 334 7.81 5.58 23.29
C LYS A 334 7.80 4.91 21.92
N THR A 335 7.91 3.59 21.90
CA THR A 335 7.92 2.83 20.63
C THR A 335 6.51 2.56 20.09
N MET A 336 6.36 2.52 18.77
CA MET A 336 5.08 2.20 18.14
C MET A 336 4.60 0.78 18.47
N MET A 337 5.47 -0.22 18.37
CA MET A 337 5.12 -1.60 18.71
C MET A 337 4.91 -1.81 20.22
N GLY A 338 5.76 -1.22 21.05
CA GLY A 338 5.74 -1.44 22.51
C GLY A 338 4.59 -0.73 23.21
N THR A 339 4.23 0.45 22.73
CA THR A 339 3.23 1.34 23.34
C THR A 339 2.12 1.71 22.37
N GLY A 340 2.43 2.24 21.18
CA GLY A 340 1.44 2.77 20.23
C GLY A 340 0.34 1.77 19.85
N TRP A 341 0.71 0.58 19.38
CA TRP A 341 -0.24 -0.47 18.99
C TRP A 341 -1.12 -0.94 20.15
N LYS A 342 -0.50 -1.05 21.34
CA LYS A 342 -1.23 -1.45 22.55
C LYS A 342 -2.17 -0.34 23.04
N ALA A 343 -1.84 0.92 22.77
CA ALA A 343 -2.66 2.10 23.09
C ALA A 343 -3.85 2.30 22.13
N GLY A 344 -3.98 1.48 21.08
CA GLY A 344 -5.10 1.52 20.14
C GLY A 344 -4.75 2.01 18.73
N LEU A 345 -3.51 2.41 18.47
CA LEU A 345 -3.06 2.63 17.09
C LEU A 345 -3.05 1.29 16.34
N ALA A 346 -3.39 1.32 15.05
CA ALA A 346 -3.54 0.09 14.29
C ALA A 346 -2.20 -0.67 14.14
N GLN A 347 -2.24 -2.00 14.31
CA GLN A 347 -1.10 -2.88 14.07
C GLN A 347 -0.63 -2.78 12.61
N GLY A 348 0.69 -2.71 12.42
CA GLY A 348 1.35 -2.42 11.15
C GLY A 348 1.71 -0.94 10.94
N LEU A 349 1.17 -0.03 11.76
CA LEU A 349 1.60 1.37 11.76
C LEU A 349 3.05 1.46 12.25
N GLY A 350 3.90 2.19 11.53
CA GLY A 350 5.34 2.32 11.80
C GLY A 350 5.70 3.58 12.57
N VAL A 351 6.86 4.16 12.29
CA VAL A 351 7.27 5.49 12.83
C VAL A 351 7.85 6.42 11.77
N ALA A 352 8.23 5.88 10.61
CA ALA A 352 8.77 6.65 9.50
C ALA A 352 7.76 6.69 8.37
N TYR A 353 7.30 7.90 8.06
CA TYR A 353 6.27 8.16 7.06
C TYR A 353 6.66 9.32 6.15
N HIS A 354 6.65 9.09 4.85
CA HIS A 354 6.93 10.09 3.81
C HIS A 354 6.14 9.76 2.55
N ASN A 355 6.42 10.45 1.44
CA ASN A 355 5.74 10.24 0.16
C ASN A 355 4.21 10.33 0.29
N SER A 356 3.74 11.57 0.40
CA SER A 356 2.35 11.87 0.75
C SER A 356 1.40 11.88 -0.45
N ALA A 357 0.13 11.67 -0.17
CA ALA A 357 -1.02 11.98 -1.01
C ALA A 357 -2.10 12.63 -0.15
N ILE A 358 -2.84 13.59 -0.72
CA ILE A 358 -4.06 14.16 -0.13
C ILE A 358 -5.08 14.40 -1.24
N GLN A 359 -6.35 14.17 -0.93
CA GLN A 359 -7.44 14.44 -1.85
C GLN A 359 -8.69 14.88 -1.08
N VAL A 360 -9.32 15.96 -1.56
CA VAL A 360 -10.68 16.33 -1.17
C VAL A 360 -11.66 15.36 -1.81
N LEU A 361 -12.48 14.74 -0.97
CA LEU A 361 -13.51 13.80 -1.36
C LEU A 361 -14.83 14.52 -1.70
N PRO A 362 -15.72 13.87 -2.46
CA PRO A 362 -16.99 14.46 -2.88
C PRO A 362 -17.88 14.99 -1.74
N ASN A 363 -17.79 14.42 -0.55
CA ASN A 363 -18.53 14.82 0.65
C ASN A 363 -17.84 15.93 1.48
N GLY A 364 -16.69 16.44 1.02
CA GLY A 364 -15.87 17.43 1.71
C GLY A 364 -14.94 16.85 2.79
N ASP A 365 -14.91 15.54 2.99
CA ASP A 365 -13.87 14.91 3.81
C ASP A 365 -12.53 15.01 3.05
N LEU A 366 -11.42 15.01 3.79
CA LEU A 366 -10.08 14.83 3.22
C LEU A 366 -9.61 13.41 3.51
N LEU A 367 -9.00 12.79 2.51
CA LEU A 367 -8.26 11.55 2.67
C LEU A 367 -6.78 11.85 2.43
N ALA A 368 -5.93 11.43 3.35
CA ALA A 368 -4.48 11.52 3.19
C ALA A 368 -3.86 10.12 3.32
N ALA A 369 -2.79 9.89 2.57
CA ALA A 369 -2.05 8.65 2.59
C ALA A 369 -0.54 8.90 2.52
N TYR A 370 0.23 8.02 3.15
CA TYR A 370 1.68 8.13 3.23
C TYR A 370 2.31 6.75 3.15
N TYR A 371 3.54 6.70 2.65
CA TYR A 371 4.43 5.59 2.92
C TYR A 371 4.50 5.32 4.42
N ASN A 372 4.54 4.04 4.80
CA ASN A 372 4.65 3.63 6.20
C ASN A 372 5.61 2.46 6.32
N SER A 373 6.75 2.71 6.96
CA SER A 373 7.71 1.65 7.31
C SER A 373 7.69 1.37 8.82
N PRO A 374 7.49 0.12 9.24
CA PRO A 374 7.60 -0.29 10.64
C PRO A 374 8.97 0.05 11.27
N ASP A 375 10.06 -0.16 10.53
CA ASP A 375 11.44 0.09 10.99
C ASP A 375 12.25 0.86 9.93
N TYR A 376 12.40 0.32 8.71
CA TYR A 376 13.16 0.94 7.62
C TYR A 376 12.37 1.01 6.29
N GLU A 377 12.73 1.96 5.41
CA GLU A 377 12.19 2.07 4.04
C GLU A 377 12.52 0.85 3.15
N ASP A 378 13.29 -0.11 3.65
CA ASP A 378 13.58 -1.37 2.97
C ASP A 378 12.95 -2.64 3.52
N ASP A 379 11.98 -2.47 4.42
CA ASP A 379 11.18 -3.55 5.00
C ASP A 379 10.14 -4.11 3.99
N PRO A 380 9.96 -5.44 3.88
CA PRO A 380 8.86 -6.03 3.11
C PRO A 380 7.46 -5.74 3.68
N ASP A 381 7.36 -5.40 4.97
CA ASP A 381 6.09 -4.97 5.60
C ASP A 381 5.81 -3.47 5.42
N GLN A 382 6.67 -2.79 4.66
CA GLN A 382 6.41 -1.43 4.25
C GLN A 382 5.05 -1.36 3.55
N THR A 383 4.17 -0.55 4.11
CA THR A 383 2.79 -0.42 3.69
C THR A 383 2.52 1.05 3.37
N VAL A 384 1.26 1.36 3.08
CA VAL A 384 0.76 2.72 3.07
C VAL A 384 -0.10 2.88 4.32
N MET A 385 0.00 4.03 4.97
CA MET A 385 -1.03 4.42 5.91
C MET A 385 -2.03 5.36 5.25
N THR A 386 -3.24 5.33 5.76
CA THR A 386 -4.33 6.20 5.33
C THR A 386 -5.04 6.77 6.55
N MET A 387 -5.49 8.02 6.43
CA MET A 387 -6.25 8.72 7.47
C MET A 387 -7.28 9.65 6.84
N ARG A 388 -8.31 10.01 7.62
CA ARG A 388 -9.40 10.88 7.18
C ARG A 388 -9.52 12.10 8.08
N ARG A 389 -9.73 13.28 7.48
CA ARG A 389 -10.30 14.45 8.17
C ARG A 389 -11.75 14.58 7.75
N ARG A 390 -12.65 14.59 8.72
CA ARG A 390 -14.09 14.64 8.45
C ARG A 390 -14.49 16.07 8.11
N ALA A 391 -15.30 16.27 7.08
CA ALA A 391 -15.81 17.57 6.68
C ALA A 391 -16.39 18.32 7.90
N GLY A 392 -15.93 19.54 8.14
CA GLY A 392 -16.35 20.38 9.26
C GLY A 392 -15.67 20.07 10.60
N SER A 393 -14.77 19.10 10.68
CA SER A 393 -13.90 18.88 11.83
C SER A 393 -12.51 19.50 11.61
N LEU A 394 -11.90 20.00 12.68
CA LEU A 394 -10.54 20.55 12.66
C LEU A 394 -9.45 19.50 12.90
N GLU A 395 -9.83 18.26 13.24
CA GLU A 395 -8.92 17.20 13.67
C GLU A 395 -8.92 16.03 12.70
N TRP A 396 -7.73 15.53 12.37
CA TRP A 396 -7.57 14.25 11.67
C TRP A 396 -7.90 13.08 12.59
N ASP A 397 -8.55 12.04 12.07
CA ASP A 397 -8.63 10.75 12.77
C ASP A 397 -7.22 10.12 12.89
N MET A 398 -7.07 9.10 13.74
CA MET A 398 -5.78 8.39 13.85
C MET A 398 -5.52 7.54 12.59
N PRO A 399 -4.26 7.46 12.11
CA PRO A 399 -3.93 6.76 10.88
C PRO A 399 -3.98 5.23 11.03
N GLU A 400 -4.24 4.54 9.92
CA GLU A 400 -4.28 3.08 9.86
C GLU A 400 -3.51 2.57 8.62
N PRO A 401 -2.82 1.42 8.69
CA PRO A 401 -2.07 0.85 7.57
C PRO A 401 -3.03 0.24 6.53
N TRP A 402 -3.35 1.04 5.51
CA TRP A 402 -4.18 0.67 4.38
C TRP A 402 -3.67 1.32 3.07
N PRO A 403 -3.56 0.54 1.97
CA PRO A 403 -4.05 -0.82 1.84
C PRO A 403 -3.09 -1.84 2.45
N SER A 404 -3.62 -2.94 2.99
CA SER A 404 -2.83 -3.94 3.72
C SER A 404 -2.47 -5.07 2.78
N PHE A 405 -1.17 -5.21 2.52
CA PHE A 405 -0.58 -6.28 1.72
C PHE A 405 0.51 -6.92 2.58
N ALA A 406 0.38 -8.22 2.85
CA ALA A 406 1.40 -8.98 3.56
C ALA A 406 2.55 -9.36 2.61
N ASP A 407 3.79 -9.23 3.07
CA ASP A 407 5.04 -9.55 2.38
C ASP A 407 5.24 -8.89 0.99
N ALA A 408 4.62 -7.73 0.77
CA ALA A 408 4.74 -6.99 -0.49
C ALA A 408 4.83 -5.47 -0.21
N GLY A 409 6.04 -4.93 -0.30
CA GLY A 409 6.34 -3.54 0.05
C GLY A 409 5.62 -2.52 -0.84
N LEU A 410 4.67 -1.78 -0.28
CA LEU A 410 3.86 -0.78 -0.98
C LEU A 410 4.53 0.59 -1.01
N ALA A 411 4.43 1.31 -2.12
CA ALA A 411 5.09 2.60 -2.29
C ALA A 411 4.26 3.67 -2.97
N ALA A 412 4.63 4.93 -2.71
CA ALA A 412 4.19 6.11 -3.45
C ALA A 412 2.67 6.16 -3.69
N PRO A 413 1.87 6.33 -2.61
CA PRO A 413 0.43 6.45 -2.74
C PRO A 413 0.04 7.70 -3.54
N VAL A 414 -1.05 7.60 -4.29
CA VAL A 414 -1.68 8.73 -4.99
C VAL A 414 -3.19 8.55 -4.92
N ILE A 415 -3.90 9.56 -4.41
CA ILE A 415 -5.37 9.58 -4.37
C ILE A 415 -5.82 10.63 -5.39
N TRP A 416 -6.82 10.29 -6.20
CA TRP A 416 -7.32 11.19 -7.23
C TRP A 416 -8.85 11.15 -7.30
N ASN A 417 -9.48 12.30 -7.10
CA ASN A 417 -10.92 12.46 -7.30
C ASN A 417 -11.19 12.88 -8.75
N ASP A 418 -11.69 11.95 -9.55
CA ASP A 418 -11.78 12.07 -11.00
C ASP A 418 -12.74 13.20 -11.43
N PRO A 419 -12.24 14.27 -12.10
CA PRO A 419 -13.06 15.38 -12.55
C PRO A 419 -14.22 14.98 -13.46
N ALA A 420 -14.10 13.90 -14.24
CA ALA A 420 -15.17 13.43 -15.11
C ALA A 420 -16.39 12.90 -14.32
N HIS A 421 -16.18 12.48 -13.08
CA HIS A 421 -17.21 11.93 -12.22
C HIS A 421 -17.69 12.90 -11.15
N GLN A 422 -17.15 14.11 -11.08
CA GLN A 422 -17.51 15.08 -10.04
C GLN A 422 -18.97 15.53 -10.07
N SER A 423 -19.68 15.36 -11.19
CA SER A 423 -21.12 15.63 -11.26
C SER A 423 -21.98 14.51 -10.66
N GLN A 424 -21.40 13.35 -10.35
CA GLN A 424 -22.10 12.21 -9.78
C GLN A 424 -22.12 12.34 -8.25
N PRO A 425 -23.23 11.98 -7.56
CA PRO A 425 -23.40 12.22 -6.13
C PRO A 425 -22.31 11.69 -5.19
N ASN A 426 -21.47 10.75 -5.62
CA ASN A 426 -20.37 10.21 -4.81
C ASN A 426 -19.01 10.27 -5.52
N GLY A 427 -18.93 10.97 -6.67
CA GLY A 427 -17.74 11.00 -7.50
C GLY A 427 -17.22 9.62 -7.91
N LYS A 428 -15.95 9.59 -8.32
CA LYS A 428 -15.15 8.38 -8.48
C LYS A 428 -13.76 8.69 -7.96
N VAL A 429 -13.41 8.10 -6.82
CA VAL A 429 -12.11 8.28 -6.19
C VAL A 429 -11.24 7.11 -6.58
N TRP A 430 -10.09 7.41 -7.14
CA TRP A 430 -9.06 6.43 -7.43
C TRP A 430 -7.99 6.47 -6.37
N PHE A 431 -7.44 5.31 -6.04
CA PHE A 431 -6.27 5.19 -5.20
C PHE A 431 -5.25 4.30 -5.90
N PHE A 432 -4.07 4.85 -6.13
CA PHE A 432 -2.95 4.20 -6.79
C PHE A 432 -1.78 4.06 -5.82
N TRP A 433 -0.97 3.02 -6.03
CA TRP A 433 0.30 2.80 -5.33
C TRP A 433 1.20 1.92 -6.20
N GLY A 434 2.48 1.88 -5.88
CA GLY A 434 3.47 1.02 -6.52
C GLY A 434 3.97 -0.07 -5.58
N PHE A 435 4.83 -0.93 -6.11
CA PHE A 435 5.51 -1.97 -5.36
C PHE A 435 7.01 -1.90 -5.65
N ALA A 436 7.77 -1.34 -4.71
CA ALA A 436 9.19 -1.10 -4.94
C ALA A 436 9.99 -2.39 -5.15
N ARG A 437 9.50 -3.51 -4.62
CA ARG A 437 10.24 -4.78 -4.53
C ARG A 437 9.42 -6.02 -4.88
N LEU A 438 8.13 -5.91 -5.21
CA LEU A 438 7.36 -7.08 -5.60
C LEU A 438 7.94 -7.68 -6.88
N ILE A 439 8.22 -8.99 -6.87
CA ILE A 439 8.69 -9.71 -8.06
C ILE A 439 7.64 -9.55 -9.16
N GLY A 440 8.06 -9.18 -10.36
CA GLY A 440 7.13 -8.97 -11.48
C GLY A 440 6.13 -7.83 -11.29
N ALA A 441 6.39 -6.89 -10.37
CA ALA A 441 5.57 -5.69 -10.17
C ALA A 441 5.33 -4.93 -11.48
N GLN A 442 4.07 -4.63 -11.77
CA GLN A 442 3.69 -3.66 -12.80
C GLN A 442 3.99 -2.22 -12.32
N PRO A 443 3.89 -1.19 -13.19
CA PRO A 443 4.22 0.18 -12.81
C PRO A 443 3.42 0.75 -11.62
N PHE A 444 2.25 0.18 -11.35
CA PHE A 444 1.36 0.55 -10.24
C PHE A 444 0.26 -0.49 -10.07
N ALA A 445 -0.46 -0.45 -8.95
CA ALA A 445 -1.80 -1.02 -8.79
C ALA A 445 -2.79 0.10 -8.42
N TRP A 446 -4.07 -0.22 -8.47
CA TRP A 446 -5.13 0.73 -8.13
C TRP A 446 -6.38 0.07 -7.57
N ALA A 447 -7.19 0.88 -6.88
CA ALA A 447 -8.55 0.57 -6.48
C ALA A 447 -9.43 1.81 -6.63
N ILE A 448 -10.74 1.63 -6.69
CA ILE A 448 -11.71 2.72 -6.79
C ILE A 448 -12.74 2.69 -5.67
N SER A 449 -13.21 3.87 -5.28
CA SER A 449 -14.38 4.08 -4.42
C SER A 449 -15.38 5.00 -5.13
N VAL A 450 -16.67 4.68 -4.94
CA VAL A 450 -17.82 5.45 -5.43
C VAL A 450 -18.78 5.80 -4.28
N ASP A 451 -18.23 5.87 -3.07
CA ASP A 451 -18.95 6.14 -1.83
C ASP A 451 -18.07 6.87 -0.81
N ASN A 452 -17.31 7.87 -1.29
CA ASN A 452 -16.48 8.73 -0.45
C ASN A 452 -15.44 7.96 0.39
N GLY A 453 -14.88 6.89 -0.17
CA GLY A 453 -13.86 6.05 0.47
C GLY A 453 -14.39 5.13 1.57
N ALA A 454 -15.71 4.89 1.64
CA ALA A 454 -16.30 3.98 2.62
C ALA A 454 -16.09 2.51 2.21
N THR A 455 -16.18 2.21 0.92
CA THR A 455 -15.82 0.93 0.34
C THR A 455 -14.93 1.11 -0.87
N TRP A 456 -14.14 0.08 -1.17
CA TRP A 456 -13.17 0.07 -2.25
C TRP A 456 -13.29 -1.24 -3.04
N SER A 457 -13.02 -1.17 -4.34
CA SER A 457 -12.85 -2.38 -5.16
C SER A 457 -11.70 -3.24 -4.64
N ALA A 458 -11.63 -4.49 -5.13
CA ALA A 458 -10.37 -5.22 -5.05
C ALA A 458 -9.25 -4.43 -5.73
N ALA A 459 -7.99 -4.75 -5.39
CA ALA A 459 -6.85 -4.16 -6.09
C ALA A 459 -6.77 -4.70 -7.52
N HIS A 460 -6.37 -3.83 -8.45
CA HIS A 460 -6.18 -4.12 -9.86
C HIS A 460 -4.75 -3.78 -10.28
N PHE A 461 -4.21 -4.56 -11.21
CA PHE A 461 -2.98 -4.23 -11.93
C PHE A 461 -3.30 -3.77 -13.36
N PRO A 462 -2.53 -2.84 -13.94
CA PRO A 462 -2.72 -2.41 -15.31
C PRO A 462 -2.45 -3.56 -16.28
N THR A 463 -3.32 -3.70 -17.28
CA THR A 463 -3.11 -4.60 -18.41
C THR A 463 -2.54 -3.81 -19.58
N PHE A 464 -1.42 -4.27 -20.12
CA PHE A 464 -0.76 -3.66 -21.27
C PHE A 464 -0.87 -4.58 -22.50
N PRO A 465 -1.67 -4.22 -23.51
CA PRO A 465 -1.77 -5.01 -24.75
C PRO A 465 -0.49 -4.99 -25.60
N GLN A 466 0.40 -4.03 -25.34
CA GLN A 466 1.68 -3.84 -26.03
C GLN A 466 2.82 -3.82 -25.03
N SER A 467 4.05 -4.09 -25.51
CA SER A 467 5.25 -3.98 -24.68
C SER A 467 5.44 -2.57 -24.15
N ILE A 468 5.81 -2.47 -22.87
CA ILE A 468 6.12 -1.21 -22.19
C ILE A 468 7.63 -1.02 -22.05
N GLY A 469 8.07 0.24 -21.96
CA GLY A 469 9.45 0.56 -21.66
C GLY A 469 9.81 0.35 -20.19
N ARG A 470 11.04 0.73 -19.81
CA ARG A 470 11.49 0.64 -18.41
C ARG A 470 10.70 1.59 -17.51
N TYR A 471 10.53 1.17 -16.26
CA TYR A 471 9.84 1.91 -15.21
C TYR A 471 10.40 1.55 -13.82
N VAL A 472 10.04 2.35 -12.83
CA VAL A 472 10.07 2.02 -11.40
C VAL A 472 8.62 2.06 -10.94
N SER A 473 8.20 1.07 -10.15
CA SER A 473 6.82 0.99 -9.63
C SER A 473 6.63 2.00 -8.49
N GLN A 474 6.61 3.28 -8.85
CA GLN A 474 6.45 4.43 -7.96
C GLN A 474 5.61 5.50 -8.68
N PRO A 475 4.28 5.47 -8.49
CA PRO A 475 3.39 6.54 -8.94
C PRO A 475 3.80 7.91 -8.42
N ILE A 476 3.55 8.93 -9.23
CA ILE A 476 3.82 10.32 -8.91
C ILE A 476 2.48 11.04 -8.66
N ASN A 477 2.48 12.01 -7.75
CA ASN A 477 1.33 12.72 -7.16
C ASN A 477 0.41 13.51 -8.11
N SER A 478 0.48 13.30 -9.43
CA SER A 478 -0.24 14.10 -10.43
C SER A 478 -0.91 13.20 -11.46
N ILE A 479 -2.17 12.91 -11.22
CA ILE A 479 -3.02 12.21 -12.18
C ILE A 479 -3.93 13.24 -12.83
N VAL A 480 -3.96 13.24 -14.16
CA VAL A 480 -4.72 14.22 -14.92
C VAL A 480 -5.56 13.56 -16.00
N ARG A 481 -6.73 14.13 -16.25
CA ARG A 481 -7.53 13.79 -17.42
C ARG A 481 -7.23 14.79 -18.52
N GLY A 482 -6.83 14.29 -19.68
CA GLY A 482 -6.48 15.10 -20.83
C GLY A 482 -7.69 15.63 -21.60
N PRO A 483 -7.48 16.60 -22.50
CA PRO A 483 -8.54 17.12 -23.37
C PRO A 483 -9.07 16.07 -24.35
N ASP A 484 -8.34 14.97 -24.56
CA ASP A 484 -8.80 13.79 -25.30
C ASP A 484 -9.65 12.83 -24.46
N GLY A 485 -9.95 13.19 -23.21
CA GLY A 485 -10.75 12.39 -22.27
C GLY A 485 -9.99 11.25 -21.60
N ALA A 486 -8.74 10.99 -21.97
CA ALA A 486 -7.93 9.92 -21.40
C ALA A 486 -7.33 10.30 -20.04
N ILE A 487 -7.01 9.32 -19.21
CA ILE A 487 -6.30 9.51 -17.94
C ILE A 487 -4.80 9.33 -18.21
N TYR A 488 -3.99 10.23 -17.65
CA TYR A 488 -2.53 10.21 -17.70
C TYR A 488 -1.98 10.14 -16.29
N MET A 489 -1.04 9.22 -16.07
CA MET A 489 -0.40 9.02 -14.77
C MET A 489 1.11 8.83 -14.93
N PRO A 490 1.94 9.60 -14.23
CA PRO A 490 3.39 9.43 -14.27
C PRO A 490 3.89 8.42 -13.23
N THR A 491 4.95 7.70 -13.58
CA THR A 491 5.80 6.94 -12.64
C THR A 491 7.27 7.23 -12.92
N ASP A 492 8.13 6.92 -11.97
CA ASP A 492 9.59 6.93 -12.21
C ASP A 492 10.02 5.88 -13.26
N SER A 493 11.23 6.05 -13.82
CA SER A 493 11.82 5.11 -14.78
C SER A 493 13.33 4.94 -14.58
N THR A 494 13.85 3.73 -14.83
CA THR A 494 15.28 3.36 -14.74
C THR A 494 16.04 3.47 -16.09
N GLY A 495 15.37 3.99 -17.12
CA GLY A 495 15.99 4.24 -18.42
C GLY A 495 16.94 5.43 -18.41
N ARG A 496 17.79 5.53 -19.44
CA ARG A 496 18.43 6.80 -19.81
C ARG A 496 17.69 7.38 -21.00
N ASP A 497 17.52 8.69 -21.04
CA ASP A 497 17.06 9.36 -22.26
C ASP A 497 18.14 9.35 -23.35
N SER A 498 17.81 9.90 -24.52
CA SER A 498 18.74 10.03 -25.65
C SER A 498 20.03 10.77 -25.31
N ASP A 499 20.00 11.60 -24.27
CA ASP A 499 21.09 12.46 -23.82
C ASP A 499 21.93 11.78 -22.72
N GLY A 500 21.56 10.55 -22.34
CA GLY A 500 22.25 9.75 -21.33
C GLY A 500 21.84 10.04 -19.88
N ASN A 501 20.88 10.92 -19.64
CA ASN A 501 20.38 11.25 -18.30
C ASN A 501 19.47 10.12 -17.77
N GLY A 502 19.78 9.61 -16.58
CA GLY A 502 19.05 8.51 -15.93
C GLY A 502 17.91 8.95 -15.00
N SER A 503 17.77 10.25 -14.72
CA SER A 503 16.70 10.80 -13.89
C SER A 503 15.52 11.18 -14.77
N ILE A 504 14.59 10.25 -15.01
CA ILE A 504 13.44 10.42 -15.91
C ILE A 504 12.17 9.76 -15.35
N SER A 505 11.00 10.24 -15.77
CA SER A 505 9.70 9.61 -15.52
C SER A 505 9.05 9.14 -16.82
N ALA A 506 8.25 8.08 -16.71
CA ALA A 506 7.36 7.58 -17.76
C ALA A 506 5.93 8.10 -17.52
N VAL A 507 5.14 8.24 -18.59
CA VAL A 507 3.72 8.58 -18.50
C VAL A 507 2.90 7.44 -19.09
N TRP A 508 1.91 6.99 -18.32
CA TRP A 508 0.96 5.95 -18.70
C TRP A 508 -0.35 6.58 -19.09
N LYS A 509 -0.98 6.04 -20.13
CA LYS A 509 -2.26 6.51 -20.65
C LYS A 509 -3.30 5.39 -20.60
N THR A 510 -4.53 5.71 -20.21
CA THR A 510 -5.71 4.86 -20.44
C THR A 510 -6.86 5.68 -21.02
N ALA A 511 -7.54 5.13 -22.03
CA ALA A 511 -8.71 5.73 -22.68
C ALA A 511 -10.01 4.97 -22.38
N ASP A 512 -9.95 3.92 -21.56
CA ASP A 512 -11.05 2.99 -21.31
C ASP A 512 -11.31 2.77 -19.82
N GLU A 513 -11.06 3.81 -19.02
CA GLU A 513 -11.27 3.82 -17.57
C GLU A 513 -10.46 2.75 -16.84
N GLY A 514 -9.19 2.60 -17.23
CA GLY A 514 -8.20 1.76 -16.55
C GLY A 514 -8.25 0.28 -16.92
N LYS A 515 -9.09 -0.14 -17.88
CA LYS A 515 -9.16 -1.53 -18.35
C LYS A 515 -7.88 -1.92 -19.09
N THR A 516 -7.38 -1.03 -19.95
CA THR A 516 -6.08 -1.18 -20.60
C THR A 516 -5.27 0.10 -20.49
N TRP A 517 -3.95 -0.07 -20.44
CA TRP A 517 -2.99 1.01 -20.34
C TRP A 517 -1.96 0.92 -21.47
N SER A 518 -1.35 2.06 -21.80
CA SER A 518 -0.27 2.16 -22.77
C SER A 518 0.85 3.07 -22.24
N ASP A 519 2.10 2.73 -22.54
CA ASP A 519 3.25 3.64 -22.42
C ASP A 519 3.12 4.73 -23.49
N THR A 520 3.22 6.01 -23.13
CA THR A 520 3.22 7.08 -24.14
C THR A 520 4.49 7.07 -25.00
N GLY A 521 5.54 6.39 -24.55
CA GLY A 521 6.83 6.21 -25.24
C GLY A 521 7.85 7.29 -24.88
N GLY A 522 7.41 8.54 -24.67
CA GLY A 522 8.28 9.63 -24.25
C GLY A 522 8.71 9.52 -22.78
N ARG A 523 9.78 10.23 -22.42
CA ARG A 523 10.29 10.32 -21.05
C ARG A 523 10.51 11.78 -20.68
N THR A 524 10.06 12.15 -19.49
CA THR A 524 10.18 13.53 -18.99
C THR A 524 11.64 13.86 -18.64
N ALA A 525 11.88 15.11 -18.22
CA ALA A 525 13.13 15.50 -17.60
C ALA A 525 12.97 15.45 -16.08
N GLY A 526 13.70 14.54 -15.42
CA GLY A 526 13.71 14.39 -13.97
C GLY A 526 12.97 13.15 -13.47
N ARG A 527 13.44 12.60 -12.35
CA ARG A 527 12.71 11.59 -11.56
C ARG A 527 11.67 12.30 -10.69
N HIS A 528 10.50 11.74 -10.44
CA HIS A 528 9.39 12.41 -9.75
C HIS A 528 8.82 13.63 -10.50
N THR A 529 8.79 13.62 -11.83
CA THR A 529 8.15 14.70 -12.61
C THR A 529 6.63 14.69 -12.41
N THR A 530 6.10 15.78 -11.86
CA THR A 530 4.66 16.01 -11.74
C THR A 530 4.09 16.54 -13.06
N ILE A 531 2.87 16.16 -13.44
CA ILE A 531 2.27 16.54 -14.73
C ILE A 531 0.99 17.36 -14.60
N VAL A 532 0.77 18.27 -15.55
CA VAL A 532 -0.46 19.06 -15.66
C VAL A 532 -0.73 19.44 -17.12
N PHE A 533 -1.98 19.50 -17.55
CA PHE A 533 -2.32 20.06 -18.86
C PHE A 533 -2.35 21.58 -18.82
N ALA A 534 -1.69 22.21 -19.78
CA ALA A 534 -1.78 23.63 -20.11
C ALA A 534 -3.15 23.98 -20.71
N LYS A 535 -3.51 25.27 -20.72
CA LYS A 535 -4.80 25.73 -21.27
C LYS A 535 -4.94 25.44 -22.77
N ASN A 536 -3.83 25.37 -23.49
CA ASN A 536 -3.78 25.04 -24.92
C ASN A 536 -3.81 23.53 -25.21
N GLY A 537 -3.85 22.67 -24.18
CA GLY A 537 -3.85 21.22 -24.32
C GLY A 537 -2.46 20.56 -24.30
N ASP A 538 -1.38 21.34 -24.18
CA ASP A 538 -0.04 20.76 -24.00
C ASP A 538 0.06 20.07 -22.64
N LEU A 539 0.81 18.97 -22.58
CA LEU A 539 1.13 18.31 -21.32
C LEU A 539 2.46 18.86 -20.78
N LEU A 540 2.43 19.45 -19.60
CA LEU A 540 3.60 19.97 -18.90
C LEU A 540 4.04 18.96 -17.85
N GLY A 541 5.32 18.66 -17.80
CA GLY A 541 6.00 17.94 -16.74
C GLY A 541 6.94 18.87 -16.01
N ILE A 542 6.79 19.04 -14.70
CA ILE A 542 7.61 19.92 -13.86
C ILE A 542 8.18 19.10 -12.71
N GLY A 543 9.40 19.36 -12.28
CA GLY A 543 10.02 18.63 -11.17
C GLY A 543 11.17 17.77 -11.60
N GLY A 544 11.71 17.02 -10.65
CA GLY A 544 12.93 16.28 -10.87
C GLY A 544 13.79 16.18 -9.63
N LYS A 545 13.77 15.04 -8.94
CA LYS A 545 14.73 14.68 -7.90
C LYS A 545 16.11 14.45 -8.54
N ASN A 546 17.13 15.11 -7.99
CA ASN A 546 18.53 15.01 -8.40
C ASN A 546 18.70 15.19 -9.92
N SER A 547 18.00 16.18 -10.49
CA SER A 547 18.08 16.50 -11.91
C SER A 547 17.94 18.00 -12.10
N GLU A 548 18.72 18.55 -13.01
CA GLU A 548 18.78 19.98 -13.27
C GLU A 548 19.03 20.29 -14.76
N ILE A 549 18.65 21.49 -15.18
CA ILE A 549 19.04 22.13 -16.42
C ILE A 549 19.56 23.53 -16.06
N ASP A 550 20.86 23.77 -16.25
CA ASP A 550 21.57 25.00 -15.84
C ASP A 550 21.40 25.37 -14.35
N GLY A 551 21.45 24.38 -13.48
CA GLY A 551 21.30 24.48 -12.03
C GLY A 551 19.86 24.68 -11.55
N ARG A 552 18.87 24.54 -12.43
CA ARG A 552 17.45 24.75 -12.13
C ARG A 552 16.62 23.50 -12.36
N MET A 553 15.49 23.40 -11.67
CA MET A 553 14.56 22.29 -11.81
C MET A 553 14.08 22.18 -13.27
N PRO A 554 14.05 20.97 -13.86
CA PRO A 554 13.60 20.77 -15.23
C PRO A 554 12.10 21.01 -15.42
N MET A 555 11.76 21.44 -16.63
CA MET A 555 10.44 21.43 -17.23
C MET A 555 10.51 20.63 -18.53
N ALA A 556 9.51 19.81 -18.79
CA ALA A 556 9.32 19.07 -20.03
C ALA A 556 7.94 19.43 -20.59
N THR A 557 7.87 19.82 -21.86
CA THR A 557 6.60 20.14 -22.53
C THR A 557 6.36 19.15 -23.66
N SER A 558 5.15 18.58 -23.72
CA SER A 558 4.74 17.68 -24.79
C SER A 558 3.51 18.24 -25.52
N HIS A 559 3.62 18.28 -26.84
CA HIS A 559 2.56 18.71 -27.75
C HIS A 559 1.77 17.53 -28.35
N ASP A 560 2.10 16.30 -27.95
CA ASP A 560 1.59 15.06 -28.55
C ASP A 560 1.20 14.00 -27.51
N PHE A 561 0.73 14.47 -26.35
CA PHE A 561 0.23 13.65 -25.24
C PHE A 561 1.29 12.72 -24.64
N GLY A 562 2.51 13.22 -24.50
CA GLY A 562 3.62 12.57 -23.81
C GLY A 562 4.45 11.63 -24.69
N LYS A 563 4.29 11.66 -26.02
CA LYS A 563 5.11 10.84 -26.94
C LYS A 563 6.50 11.46 -27.13
N THR A 564 6.56 12.77 -27.28
CA THR A 564 7.80 13.54 -27.35
C THR A 564 7.77 14.71 -26.37
N TRP A 565 8.96 15.12 -25.91
CA TRP A 565 9.13 16.15 -24.90
C TRP A 565 10.22 17.14 -25.28
N THR A 566 9.92 18.43 -25.23
CA THR A 566 10.89 19.52 -25.29
C THR A 566 11.25 19.93 -23.86
N LYS A 567 12.55 19.94 -23.54
CA LYS A 567 13.05 20.20 -22.18
C LYS A 567 13.54 21.64 -22.04
N SER A 568 13.25 22.27 -20.91
CA SER A 568 13.69 23.63 -20.55
C SER A 568 13.87 23.73 -19.04
N LYS A 569 14.45 24.84 -18.56
CA LYS A 569 14.55 25.11 -17.11
C LYS A 569 13.35 25.89 -16.58
N THR A 570 12.97 25.59 -15.35
CA THR A 570 12.06 26.43 -14.55
C THR A 570 12.85 27.55 -13.85
N PRO A 571 12.19 28.53 -13.21
CA PRO A 571 12.87 29.46 -12.31
C PRO A 571 13.23 28.86 -10.94
N PHE A 572 12.83 27.61 -10.66
CA PHE A 572 12.97 26.98 -9.35
C PHE A 572 14.30 26.25 -9.19
N ASP A 573 14.77 26.13 -7.95
CA ASP A 573 15.96 25.35 -7.62
C ASP A 573 15.72 23.85 -7.82
N GLU A 574 16.79 23.11 -8.10
CA GLU A 574 16.75 21.65 -8.19
C GLU A 574 16.25 21.01 -6.89
N LEU A 575 15.52 19.90 -7.00
CA LEU A 575 15.09 19.13 -5.84
C LEU A 575 16.07 18.01 -5.55
N MET A 576 16.20 17.67 -4.28
CA MET A 576 17.12 16.67 -3.78
C MET A 576 16.41 15.38 -3.34
N SER A 577 17.20 14.38 -2.96
CA SER A 577 16.68 13.16 -2.34
C SER A 577 15.83 13.46 -1.11
N GLY A 578 14.54 13.10 -1.17
CA GLY A 578 13.61 13.36 -0.08
C GLY A 578 12.50 14.35 -0.42
N GLU A 579 12.52 14.91 -1.62
CA GLU A 579 11.66 16.01 -2.04
C GLU A 579 10.93 15.67 -3.34
N ARG A 580 9.70 16.18 -3.47
CA ARG A 580 8.91 16.13 -4.71
C ARG A 580 7.94 17.28 -4.72
N PRO A 581 7.80 18.03 -5.84
CA PRO A 581 6.87 19.13 -5.90
C PRO A 581 5.44 18.62 -6.14
N SER A 582 4.46 19.48 -5.92
CA SER A 582 3.09 19.23 -6.40
C SER A 582 2.66 20.35 -7.31
N VAL A 583 2.04 20.00 -8.44
CA VAL A 583 1.43 20.96 -9.37
C VAL A 583 0.00 20.56 -9.63
N ILE A 584 -0.92 21.51 -9.47
CA ILE A 584 -2.33 21.33 -9.80
C ILE A 584 -2.88 22.53 -10.56
N ARG A 585 -3.91 22.29 -11.37
CA ARG A 585 -4.73 23.35 -11.98
C ARG A 585 -5.80 23.75 -10.97
N LEU A 586 -5.79 25.00 -10.52
CA LEU A 586 -6.82 25.53 -9.64
C LEU A 586 -8.11 25.83 -10.41
N LYS A 587 -9.22 25.95 -9.69
CA LYS A 587 -10.54 26.37 -10.20
C LYS A 587 -10.50 27.73 -10.91
N SER A 588 -9.61 28.63 -10.51
CA SER A 588 -9.37 29.91 -11.19
C SER A 588 -8.75 29.77 -12.58
N GLY A 589 -8.25 28.57 -12.92
CA GLY A 589 -7.49 28.29 -14.12
C GLY A 589 -5.99 28.57 -13.98
N ARG A 590 -5.52 29.09 -12.83
CA ARG A 590 -4.09 29.22 -12.53
C ARG A 590 -3.45 27.87 -12.24
N LEU A 591 -2.16 27.76 -12.51
CA LEU A 591 -1.35 26.69 -11.95
C LEU A 591 -0.97 27.05 -10.52
N PHE A 592 -1.05 26.07 -9.62
CA PHE A 592 -0.48 26.12 -8.28
C PHE A 592 0.71 25.18 -8.21
N PHE A 593 1.78 25.61 -7.54
CA PHE A 593 3.02 24.87 -7.35
C PHE A 593 3.44 24.96 -5.88
N VAL A 594 3.95 23.88 -5.32
CA VAL A 594 4.55 23.84 -3.97
C VAL A 594 5.81 22.98 -3.96
N ALA A 595 6.88 23.47 -3.33
CA ALA A 595 8.14 22.77 -3.17
C ALA A 595 9.01 23.36 -2.03
N ASP A 596 10.12 22.68 -1.73
CA ASP A 596 11.18 23.14 -0.83
C ASP A 596 12.11 24.17 -1.50
N TYR A 597 12.71 25.05 -0.70
CA TYR A 597 13.84 25.90 -1.13
C TYR A 597 15.16 25.12 -1.07
N ASN A 598 16.01 25.29 -2.08
CA ASN A 598 17.38 24.72 -2.14
C ASN A 598 18.41 25.73 -2.71
N PRO A 599 18.61 26.89 -2.06
CA PRO A 599 19.53 27.91 -2.56
C PRO A 599 20.99 27.41 -2.62
N LYS A 600 21.70 27.68 -3.72
CA LYS A 600 23.16 27.43 -3.84
C LYS A 600 23.96 28.53 -3.10
N PRO A 601 25.13 28.22 -2.50
CA PRO A 601 25.96 27.02 -2.68
C PRO A 601 25.89 25.97 -1.57
N GLU A 602 25.28 26.26 -0.43
CA GLU A 602 25.13 25.30 0.68
C GLU A 602 23.71 24.73 0.67
N LYS A 603 23.55 23.54 0.09
CA LYS A 603 22.25 22.84 0.07
C LYS A 603 21.89 22.41 1.49
N HIS A 604 21.11 23.20 2.21
CA HIS A 604 20.66 22.84 3.55
C HIS A 604 19.31 22.12 3.49
N LEU A 605 19.36 20.83 3.16
CA LEU A 605 18.22 19.92 3.26
C LEU A 605 17.43 20.17 4.55
N HIS A 606 16.14 20.49 4.40
CA HIS A 606 15.20 20.69 5.50
C HIS A 606 15.50 21.87 6.45
N LYS A 607 16.16 22.94 5.96
CA LYS A 607 16.47 24.13 6.78
C LYS A 607 16.07 25.46 6.15
N ASP A 608 16.02 25.53 4.82
CA ASP A 608 15.79 26.80 4.10
C ASP A 608 14.30 27.13 3.91
N GLY A 609 13.41 26.22 4.33
CA GLY A 609 11.96 26.38 4.28
C GLY A 609 11.35 25.90 2.96
N ALA A 610 10.09 26.23 2.75
CA ALA A 610 9.33 25.86 1.58
C ALA A 610 8.50 27.04 1.06
N TYR A 611 7.92 26.90 -0.14
CA TYR A 611 7.12 27.95 -0.77
C TYR A 611 5.97 27.40 -1.58
N VAL A 612 5.04 28.29 -1.85
CA VAL A 612 3.98 28.11 -2.84
C VAL A 612 4.11 29.15 -3.94
N ALA A 613 3.66 28.80 -5.14
CA ALA A 613 3.65 29.70 -6.27
C ALA A 613 2.41 29.52 -7.13
N ILE A 614 1.98 30.59 -7.80
CA ILE A 614 0.89 30.57 -8.77
C ILE A 614 1.31 31.16 -10.11
N SER A 615 0.75 30.64 -11.20
CA SER A 615 1.01 31.10 -12.57
C SER A 615 -0.29 31.25 -13.35
N ASP A 616 -0.46 32.41 -14.00
CA ASP A 616 -1.59 32.72 -14.88
C ASP A 616 -1.37 32.23 -16.33
N ASP A 617 -0.11 32.02 -16.72
CA ASP A 617 0.34 31.89 -18.11
C ASP A 617 0.98 30.53 -18.43
N ASP A 618 0.55 29.48 -17.72
CA ASP A 618 0.99 28.10 -17.89
C ASP A 618 2.50 27.92 -17.67
N ALA A 619 2.96 28.34 -16.49
CA ALA A 619 4.31 28.17 -15.95
C ALA A 619 5.41 29.05 -16.57
N LYS A 620 5.06 30.07 -17.38
CA LYS A 620 6.05 31.01 -17.92
C LYS A 620 6.49 32.03 -16.88
N THR A 621 5.56 32.55 -16.08
CA THR A 621 5.82 33.44 -14.95
C THR A 621 5.12 32.96 -13.68
N TRP A 622 5.68 33.33 -12.53
CA TRP A 622 5.22 32.85 -11.21
C TRP A 622 5.20 33.97 -10.17
N THR A 623 4.12 34.04 -9.40
CA THR A 623 4.07 34.76 -8.11
C THR A 623 4.39 33.76 -7.01
N ILE A 624 5.45 34.02 -6.23
CA ILE A 624 6.00 33.08 -5.24
C ILE A 624 5.84 33.67 -3.83
N LYS A 625 5.34 32.87 -2.88
CA LYS A 625 5.28 33.23 -1.46
C LYS A 625 5.88 32.11 -0.59
N SER A 626 6.82 32.46 0.27
CA SER A 626 7.39 31.53 1.25
C SER A 626 6.34 31.10 2.27
N LEU A 627 6.38 29.84 2.67
CA LEU A 627 5.60 29.34 3.79
C LEU A 627 6.19 29.89 5.12
N PRO A 628 5.38 30.02 6.17
CA PRO A 628 5.84 30.38 7.51
C PRO A 628 7.02 29.54 8.01
N GLN A 629 7.89 30.15 8.82
CA GLN A 629 9.19 29.58 9.23
C GLN A 629 9.11 28.28 10.04
N ASN A 630 7.95 27.96 10.63
CA ASN A 630 7.71 26.68 11.28
C ASN A 630 7.57 25.51 10.29
N ILE A 631 7.34 25.80 9.00
CA ILE A 631 7.37 24.81 7.92
C ILE A 631 8.77 24.79 7.32
N LEU A 632 9.63 23.95 7.88
CA LEU A 632 11.03 23.81 7.45
C LEU A 632 11.16 23.05 6.14
N THR A 633 10.22 22.17 5.85
CA THR A 633 10.18 21.41 4.61
C THR A 633 8.74 21.02 4.25
N VAL A 634 8.45 20.81 2.98
CA VAL A 634 7.25 20.10 2.51
C VAL A 634 7.59 18.66 2.10
N GLY A 635 8.86 18.38 1.79
CA GLY A 635 9.37 17.06 1.46
C GLY A 635 8.73 16.48 0.21
N TYR A 636 8.33 15.22 0.26
CA TYR A 636 7.41 14.66 -0.74
C TYR A 636 5.99 15.14 -0.46
N THR A 637 5.60 16.24 -1.11
CA THR A 637 4.30 16.88 -0.88
C THR A 637 3.29 16.57 -1.96
N THR A 638 2.01 16.74 -1.64
CA THR A 638 0.88 16.67 -2.56
C THR A 638 -0.11 17.77 -2.20
N ALA A 639 -0.73 18.37 -3.21
CA ALA A 639 -1.75 19.40 -3.07
C ALA A 639 -3.07 18.97 -3.72
N THR A 640 -4.18 19.42 -3.14
CA THR A 640 -5.54 19.30 -3.67
C THR A 640 -6.28 20.62 -3.45
N GLN A 641 -7.36 20.86 -4.18
CA GLN A 641 -8.24 22.00 -3.95
C GLN A 641 -9.68 21.53 -3.67
N ASP A 642 -10.33 22.15 -2.69
CA ASP A 642 -11.74 21.98 -2.43
C ASP A 642 -12.57 22.70 -3.51
N PRO A 643 -13.78 22.22 -3.86
CA PRO A 643 -14.73 22.96 -4.69
C PRO A 643 -14.97 24.43 -4.27
N ASP A 644 -14.79 24.79 -3.00
CA ASP A 644 -14.88 26.15 -2.48
C ASP A 644 -13.68 27.05 -2.82
N GLY A 645 -12.56 26.44 -3.25
CA GLY A 645 -11.33 27.10 -3.67
C GLY A 645 -10.20 27.07 -2.63
N VAL A 646 -10.42 26.53 -1.43
CA VAL A 646 -9.36 26.30 -0.45
C VAL A 646 -8.40 25.24 -0.97
N ILE A 647 -7.10 25.50 -0.82
CA ILE A 647 -6.02 24.61 -1.23
C ILE A 647 -5.50 23.90 0.02
N HIS A 648 -5.39 22.59 -0.06
CA HIS A 648 -4.82 21.74 0.99
C HIS A 648 -3.50 21.17 0.52
N ILE A 649 -2.48 21.27 1.36
CA ILE A 649 -1.14 20.72 1.12
C ILE A 649 -0.82 19.82 2.30
N VAL A 650 -0.20 18.68 2.05
CA VAL A 650 0.32 17.84 3.14
C VAL A 650 1.84 17.82 3.11
N THR A 651 2.44 17.94 4.29
CA THR A 651 3.90 17.90 4.43
C THR A 651 4.39 16.50 4.80
N SER A 652 5.66 16.24 4.54
CA SER A 652 6.38 15.05 5.00
C SER A 652 7.77 15.44 5.49
N LYS A 653 8.44 14.56 6.23
CA LYS A 653 9.80 14.76 6.78
C LYS A 653 9.96 15.94 7.76
N ASN A 654 8.88 16.58 8.21
CA ASN A 654 8.95 17.51 9.33
C ASN A 654 8.97 16.75 10.66
N LYS A 655 9.42 17.44 11.72
CA LYS A 655 9.27 16.96 13.10
C LYS A 655 7.78 16.76 13.46
N VAL A 656 6.94 17.70 13.04
CA VAL A 656 5.47 17.59 13.03
C VAL A 656 5.04 17.78 11.58
N ASN A 657 4.34 16.81 11.02
CA ASN A 657 3.78 17.00 9.68
C ASN A 657 2.37 17.57 9.77
N TYR A 658 2.09 18.44 8.82
CA TYR A 658 0.91 19.28 8.79
C TYR A 658 0.12 19.04 7.50
N GLU A 659 -1.19 19.14 7.63
CA GLU A 659 -2.02 19.67 6.55
C GLU A 659 -1.96 21.19 6.65
N ILE A 660 -1.68 21.87 5.54
CA ILE A 660 -1.71 23.33 5.40
C ILE A 660 -2.96 23.69 4.59
N GLU A 661 -3.85 24.49 5.15
CA GLU A 661 -4.95 25.12 4.43
C GLU A 661 -4.53 26.52 3.99
N LEU A 662 -4.71 26.86 2.71
CA LEU A 662 -4.52 28.22 2.23
C LEU A 662 -5.39 28.56 1.02
N ASN A 663 -5.41 29.83 0.59
CA ASN A 663 -6.07 30.22 -0.65
C ASN A 663 -5.23 31.17 -1.51
N GLU A 664 -5.69 31.42 -2.74
CA GLU A 664 -5.00 32.31 -3.69
C GLU A 664 -4.82 33.74 -3.13
N ALA A 665 -5.79 34.27 -2.38
CA ALA A 665 -5.68 35.59 -1.76
C ALA A 665 -4.50 35.68 -0.78
N TRP A 666 -4.24 34.61 -0.01
CA TRP A 666 -3.07 34.56 0.87
C TRP A 666 -1.76 34.53 0.10
N ILE A 667 -1.70 33.87 -1.06
CA ILE A 667 -0.48 33.84 -1.89
C ILE A 667 -0.20 35.22 -2.48
N LEU A 668 -1.24 35.93 -2.92
CA LEU A 668 -1.14 37.25 -3.54
C LEU A 668 -0.84 38.37 -2.53
N ASP A 669 -1.29 38.25 -1.28
CA ASP A 669 -0.99 39.19 -0.21
C ASP A 669 0.25 38.74 0.58
N HIS A 670 1.42 39.27 0.23
CA HIS A 670 2.69 38.98 0.91
C HIS A 670 2.73 39.45 2.38
N SER A 671 1.80 40.31 2.81
CA SER A 671 1.69 40.75 4.21
C SER A 671 0.78 39.86 5.06
N ALA A 672 -0.05 39.03 4.42
CA ALA A 672 -0.97 38.14 5.11
C ALA A 672 -0.23 37.07 5.92
N LYS A 673 -0.63 36.96 7.20
CA LYS A 673 -0.11 35.99 8.17
C LYS A 673 -1.10 34.84 8.40
N GLU A 674 -0.70 33.89 9.23
CA GLU A 674 -1.59 32.85 9.77
C GLU A 674 -2.75 33.48 10.53
N LEU A 675 -3.95 32.90 10.38
CA LEU A 675 -5.15 33.33 11.09
C LEU A 675 -5.05 32.92 12.57
N SER A 676 -5.49 33.78 13.49
CA SER A 676 -5.54 33.47 14.92
C SER A 676 -6.52 32.32 15.22
N GLU A 677 -6.15 31.43 16.14
CA GLU A 677 -6.93 30.27 16.61
C GLU A 677 -8.15 30.63 17.48
N GLU A 678 -8.83 31.75 17.24
CA GLU A 678 -10.05 32.03 17.98
C GLU A 678 -11.16 31.08 17.53
N GLN A 679 -11.74 30.33 18.48
CA GLN A 679 -12.93 29.51 18.23
C GLN A 679 -14.06 30.41 17.72
N PRO A 680 -14.52 30.25 16.47
CA PRO A 680 -15.54 31.13 15.95
C PRO A 680 -16.89 30.78 16.57
N ALA A 681 -17.66 31.81 16.95
CA ALA A 681 -19.08 31.61 17.18
C ALA A 681 -19.76 31.14 15.88
N LEU A 682 -20.59 30.10 15.97
CA LEU A 682 -21.33 29.59 14.83
C LEU A 682 -22.75 30.16 14.79
N ALA A 683 -23.13 30.67 13.62
CA ALA A 683 -24.48 31.08 13.32
C ALA A 683 -25.22 29.98 12.55
N ASN A 684 -26.55 29.96 12.67
CA ASN A 684 -27.45 29.10 11.88
C ASN A 684 -27.13 27.60 11.98
N VAL A 685 -26.79 27.11 13.18
CA VAL A 685 -26.57 25.67 13.39
C VAL A 685 -27.86 24.92 13.06
N LYS A 686 -27.78 23.98 12.11
CA LYS A 686 -28.89 23.16 11.64
C LYS A 686 -28.53 21.69 11.73
N SER A 687 -29.54 20.84 11.91
CA SER A 687 -29.40 19.39 11.91
C SER A 687 -29.69 18.78 10.56
N TYR A 688 -28.98 17.70 10.24
CA TYR A 688 -29.01 17.01 8.97
C TYR A 688 -29.05 15.49 9.17
N VAL A 689 -29.49 14.79 8.12
CA VAL A 689 -29.60 13.33 8.10
C VAL A 689 -29.12 12.74 6.77
N ASP A 690 -28.35 11.67 6.88
CA ASP A 690 -27.97 10.79 5.77
C ASP A 690 -28.60 9.41 5.99
N ARG A 691 -29.04 8.77 4.90
CA ARG A 691 -29.79 7.51 4.93
C ARG A 691 -29.14 6.50 4.00
N TYR A 692 -29.17 5.24 4.41
CA TYR A 692 -28.89 4.12 3.53
C TYR A 692 -29.94 4.02 2.42
N PRO A 693 -29.65 3.31 1.30
CA PRO A 693 -30.65 3.00 0.29
C PRO A 693 -31.90 2.29 0.84
N THR A 694 -31.76 1.59 1.96
CA THR A 694 -32.88 0.94 2.69
C THR A 694 -33.80 1.92 3.44
N GLY A 695 -33.48 3.22 3.45
CA GLY A 695 -34.20 4.27 4.19
C GLY A 695 -33.81 4.41 5.65
N LYS A 696 -33.10 3.43 6.23
CA LYS A 696 -32.54 3.51 7.58
C LYS A 696 -31.53 4.64 7.70
N THR A 697 -31.48 5.28 8.86
CA THR A 697 -30.52 6.34 9.15
C THR A 697 -29.10 5.78 9.08
N ARG A 698 -28.23 6.45 8.32
CA ARG A 698 -26.78 6.23 8.28
C ARG A 698 -26.08 7.15 9.26
N ALA A 699 -26.43 8.44 9.21
CA ALA A 699 -25.81 9.47 10.04
C ALA A 699 -26.79 10.59 10.40
N THR A 700 -26.61 11.17 11.57
CA THR A 700 -27.20 12.44 11.99
C THR A 700 -26.08 13.35 12.45
N TRP A 701 -26.16 14.65 12.14
CA TRP A 701 -25.19 15.64 12.58
C TRP A 701 -25.81 17.02 12.59
N SER A 702 -25.11 17.97 13.21
CA SER A 702 -25.44 19.38 13.13
C SER A 702 -24.20 20.16 12.68
N ALA A 703 -24.42 21.23 11.92
CA ALA A 703 -23.35 22.10 11.42
C ALA A 703 -23.84 23.54 11.33
N GLY A 704 -22.93 24.48 11.57
CA GLY A 704 -23.18 25.93 11.51
C GLY A 704 -22.08 26.67 10.79
N ARG A 705 -22.32 27.95 10.51
CA ARG A 705 -21.39 28.81 9.77
C ARG A 705 -20.65 29.74 10.72
N SER A 706 -19.33 29.78 10.61
CA SER A 706 -18.48 30.73 11.34
C SER A 706 -18.45 32.10 10.67
N ALA A 707 -18.03 33.12 11.42
CA ALA A 707 -17.86 34.48 10.91
C ALA A 707 -16.82 34.59 9.77
N ASP A 708 -15.83 33.69 9.75
CA ASP A 708 -14.84 33.59 8.67
C ASP A 708 -15.33 32.78 7.46
N GLY A 709 -16.61 32.39 7.45
CA GLY A 709 -17.29 31.80 6.30
C GLY A 709 -17.22 30.28 6.22
N ARG A 710 -16.49 29.59 7.10
CA ARG A 710 -16.43 28.12 7.15
C ARG A 710 -17.76 27.53 7.60
N THR A 711 -18.02 26.31 7.15
CA THR A 711 -19.07 25.46 7.73
C THR A 711 -18.39 24.42 8.61
N LEU A 712 -18.75 24.37 9.90
CA LEU A 712 -18.12 23.52 10.91
C LEU A 712 -19.18 22.68 11.63
N LEU A 713 -18.78 21.49 12.08
CA LEU A 713 -19.63 20.61 12.90
C LEU A 713 -19.87 21.24 14.27
N ASP A 714 -21.09 21.14 14.77
CA ASP A 714 -21.46 21.67 16.08
C ASP A 714 -22.60 20.85 16.69
N GLY A 715 -22.44 20.43 17.94
CA GLY A 715 -23.32 19.47 18.60
C GLY A 715 -23.03 18.02 18.23
N LYS A 716 -24.01 17.16 18.47
CA LYS A 716 -23.84 15.71 18.37
C LYS A 716 -23.83 15.22 16.92
N GLN A 717 -22.90 14.32 16.63
CA GLN A 717 -22.87 13.51 15.42
C GLN A 717 -22.95 12.02 15.76
N GLU A 718 -23.84 11.29 15.11
CA GLU A 718 -24.04 9.85 15.29
C GLU A 718 -24.05 9.14 13.95
N PHE A 719 -23.46 7.94 13.92
CA PHE A 719 -23.48 7.03 12.80
C PHE A 719 -24.00 5.67 13.22
N PHE A 720 -24.70 5.01 12.30
CA PHE A 720 -25.41 3.77 12.54
C PHE A 720 -25.01 2.71 11.50
N TYR A 721 -24.93 1.46 11.94
CA TYR A 721 -24.82 0.30 11.05
C TYR A 721 -26.06 0.17 10.14
N PRO A 722 -25.98 -0.58 9.02
CA PRO A 722 -27.15 -0.91 8.21
C PRO A 722 -28.30 -1.58 8.99
N SER A 723 -28.01 -2.23 10.12
CA SER A 723 -29.05 -2.73 11.04
C SER A 723 -29.85 -1.63 11.72
N GLY A 724 -29.31 -0.41 11.83
CA GLY A 724 -29.85 0.73 12.59
C GLY A 724 -29.26 0.87 13.99
N LYS A 725 -28.33 -0.01 14.38
CA LYS A 725 -27.63 0.09 15.67
C LYS A 725 -26.51 1.14 15.62
N LEU A 726 -26.24 1.79 16.74
CA LEU A 726 -25.19 2.80 16.86
C LEU A 726 -23.82 2.19 16.55
N MET A 727 -23.03 2.90 15.74
CA MET A 727 -21.67 2.57 15.34
C MET A 727 -20.66 3.52 16.00
N TRP A 728 -20.83 4.82 15.78
CA TRP A 728 -19.92 5.86 16.24
C TRP A 728 -20.71 7.08 16.69
N ARG A 729 -20.26 7.76 17.75
CA ARG A 729 -20.81 9.01 18.24
C ARG A 729 -19.69 9.94 18.70
N VAL A 730 -19.87 11.23 18.46
CA VAL A 730 -18.99 12.30 18.94
C VAL A 730 -19.79 13.58 19.13
N ASP A 731 -19.39 14.43 20.08
CA ASP A 731 -19.91 15.78 20.24
C ASP A 731 -18.88 16.79 19.72
N PHE A 732 -19.34 17.77 18.94
CA PHE A 732 -18.51 18.85 18.41
C PHE A 732 -18.86 20.19 19.02
N LYS A 733 -17.88 21.09 19.09
CA LYS A 733 -18.09 22.52 19.27
C LYS A 733 -17.21 23.26 18.28
N ALA A 734 -17.82 23.97 17.32
CA ALA A 734 -17.12 24.68 16.27
C ALA A 734 -16.01 23.85 15.55
N GLY A 735 -16.29 22.57 15.28
CA GLY A 735 -15.41 21.64 14.58
C GLY A 735 -14.39 20.89 15.46
N GLU A 736 -14.23 21.27 16.73
CA GLU A 736 -13.41 20.54 17.71
C GLU A 736 -14.19 19.43 18.38
N LYS A 737 -13.55 18.28 18.61
CA LYS A 737 -14.16 17.18 19.36
C LYS A 737 -14.22 17.54 20.84
N THR A 738 -15.37 17.29 21.46
CA THR A 738 -15.64 17.59 22.87
C THR A 738 -16.40 16.44 23.53
N GLY A 739 -16.43 16.42 24.87
CA GLY A 739 -17.21 15.42 25.61
C GLY A 739 -16.70 14.00 25.35
N GLU A 740 -17.56 13.11 24.86
CA GLU A 740 -17.24 11.70 24.64
C GLU A 740 -17.34 11.33 23.16
N GLU A 741 -16.25 10.78 22.61
CA GLU A 741 -16.23 10.09 21.32
C GLU A 741 -16.19 8.58 21.56
N ARG A 742 -17.06 7.79 20.93
CA ARG A 742 -17.05 6.33 21.09
C ARG A 742 -17.30 5.59 19.80
N TYR A 743 -16.61 4.48 19.63
CA TYR A 743 -16.79 3.54 18.53
C TYR A 743 -17.10 2.14 19.08
N GLN A 744 -18.12 1.50 18.53
CA GLN A 744 -18.66 0.24 19.02
C GLN A 744 -19.00 -0.72 17.89
N ARG A 745 -18.91 -2.02 18.17
CA ARG A 745 -19.33 -3.11 17.29
C ARG A 745 -20.85 -3.13 17.17
N GLU A 746 -21.34 -3.83 16.16
CA GLU A 746 -22.78 -3.92 15.89
C GLU A 746 -23.56 -4.67 17.00
N ASP A 747 -22.90 -5.46 17.84
CA ASP A 747 -23.52 -6.05 19.03
C ASP A 747 -23.63 -5.07 20.22
N GLY A 748 -23.05 -3.87 20.10
CA GLY A 748 -23.01 -2.83 21.14
C GLY A 748 -21.75 -2.88 22.02
N THR A 749 -20.87 -3.86 21.85
CA THR A 749 -19.59 -3.89 22.59
C THR A 749 -18.67 -2.77 22.12
N LEU A 750 -18.05 -2.07 23.07
CA LEU A 750 -17.13 -0.98 22.77
C LEU A 750 -15.87 -1.49 22.07
N ILE A 751 -15.37 -0.73 21.11
CA ILE A 751 -14.03 -0.90 20.53
C ILE A 751 -13.10 0.08 21.25
N TRP A 752 -13.50 1.35 21.33
CA TRP A 752 -12.80 2.36 22.12
C TRP A 752 -13.73 3.51 22.52
N VAL A 753 -13.31 4.24 23.56
CA VAL A 753 -13.91 5.49 24.03
C VAL A 753 -12.81 6.51 24.23
N LYS A 754 -13.05 7.74 23.78
CA LYS A 754 -12.24 8.90 24.11
C LYS A 754 -13.06 9.94 24.86
N THR A 755 -12.44 10.57 25.84
CA THR A 755 -13.08 11.62 26.64
C THR A 755 -12.22 12.87 26.63
N TYR A 756 -12.77 13.97 26.15
CA TYR A 756 -12.10 15.26 25.97
C TYR A 756 -12.36 16.19 27.14
N ALA A 757 -11.29 16.70 27.74
CA ALA A 757 -11.31 17.64 28.86
C ALA A 757 -11.17 19.09 28.36
N ALA A 758 -11.64 20.03 29.18
CA ALA A 758 -11.61 21.46 28.86
C ALA A 758 -10.20 22.06 28.80
N ASP A 759 -9.20 21.37 29.36
CA ASP A 759 -7.80 21.80 29.35
C ASP A 759 -7.03 21.33 28.09
N GLY A 760 -7.73 20.75 27.12
CA GLY A 760 -7.15 20.23 25.87
C GLY A 760 -6.55 18.82 25.98
N THR A 761 -6.62 18.18 27.15
CA THR A 761 -6.28 16.76 27.27
C THR A 761 -7.46 15.86 26.89
N TRP A 762 -7.15 14.62 26.52
CA TRP A 762 -8.16 13.59 26.31
C TRP A 762 -7.64 12.21 26.65
N THR A 763 -8.54 11.34 27.09
CA THR A 763 -8.21 9.92 27.37
C THR A 763 -8.61 9.03 26.21
N TRP A 764 -7.95 7.89 26.03
CA TRP A 764 -8.31 6.85 25.06
C TRP A 764 -8.30 5.48 25.75
N ASN A 765 -9.49 4.89 25.89
CA ASN A 765 -9.70 3.57 26.47
C ASN A 765 -10.08 2.59 25.37
N ASN A 766 -9.38 1.46 25.27
CA ASN A 766 -9.61 0.43 24.26
C ASN A 766 -10.19 -0.84 24.88
N TYR A 767 -11.02 -1.57 24.14
CA TYR A 767 -11.79 -2.71 24.64
C TYR A 767 -11.72 -3.92 23.71
N ASP A 768 -11.57 -5.11 24.30
CA ASP A 768 -11.63 -6.37 23.58
C ASP A 768 -13.07 -6.75 23.18
N VAL A 769 -13.22 -7.86 22.45
CA VAL A 769 -14.52 -8.39 22.01
C VAL A 769 -15.43 -8.83 23.16
N LYS A 770 -14.90 -8.95 24.39
CA LYS A 770 -15.67 -9.26 25.61
C LYS A 770 -16.03 -8.00 26.39
N GLY A 771 -15.67 -6.82 25.90
CA GLY A 771 -15.92 -5.54 26.56
C GLY A 771 -14.97 -5.24 27.72
N LYS A 772 -13.87 -5.98 27.88
CA LYS A 772 -12.84 -5.68 28.88
C LYS A 772 -11.93 -4.58 28.36
N CYS A 773 -11.69 -3.56 29.18
CA CYS A 773 -10.72 -2.51 28.88
C CYS A 773 -9.31 -3.12 28.82
N THR A 774 -8.62 -2.99 27.69
CA THR A 774 -7.28 -3.57 27.44
C THR A 774 -6.15 -2.55 27.58
N ALA A 775 -6.43 -1.26 27.41
CA ALA A 775 -5.45 -0.19 27.55
C ALA A 775 -6.13 1.16 27.83
N ARG A 776 -5.43 2.03 28.55
CA ARG A 776 -5.78 3.42 28.80
C ARG A 776 -4.58 4.33 28.50
N SER A 777 -4.85 5.45 27.86
CA SER A 777 -3.83 6.46 27.56
C SER A 777 -4.39 7.88 27.69
N LEU A 778 -3.51 8.83 28.01
CA LEU A 778 -3.78 10.27 28.13
C LEU A 778 -2.98 11.01 27.06
N TRP A 779 -3.63 11.92 26.37
CA TRP A 779 -3.10 12.64 25.22
C TRP A 779 -3.40 14.13 25.32
N ARG A 780 -2.59 14.94 24.65
CA ARG A 780 -2.82 16.37 24.38
C ARG A 780 -2.55 16.64 22.92
N GLY A 781 -3.55 17.15 22.20
CA GLY A 781 -3.52 17.16 20.74
C GLY A 781 -3.24 15.74 20.21
N LYS A 782 -2.16 15.57 19.44
CA LYS A 782 -1.69 14.27 18.93
C LYS A 782 -0.56 13.64 19.76
N THR A 783 -0.17 14.24 20.88
CA THR A 783 0.97 13.77 21.70
C THR A 783 0.51 12.93 22.90
N LEU A 784 1.13 11.76 23.09
CA LEU A 784 0.92 10.88 24.24
C LEU A 784 1.60 11.47 25.50
N GLU A 785 0.83 11.73 26.55
CA GLU A 785 1.34 12.19 27.84
C GLU A 785 1.62 11.01 28.79
N SER A 786 0.72 10.03 28.87
CA SER A 786 0.91 8.83 29.70
C SER A 786 0.02 7.65 29.25
N SER A 787 0.34 6.43 29.70
CA SER A 787 -0.49 5.23 29.49
C SER A 787 -0.29 4.20 30.60
N ASP A 788 -1.27 3.30 30.78
CA ASP A 788 -1.16 2.14 31.69
C ASP A 788 -0.42 0.93 31.07
N ILE A 789 0.17 1.13 29.89
CA ILE A 789 0.94 0.13 29.15
C ILE A 789 2.38 0.14 29.66
N GLU A 790 2.83 -1.02 30.14
CA GLU A 790 4.24 -1.24 30.46
C GLU A 790 5.05 -1.47 29.17
N GLU A 791 6.11 -0.68 28.98
CA GLU A 791 7.12 -0.99 27.97
C GLU A 791 7.93 -2.20 28.45
N GLY A 792 7.86 -3.31 27.71
CA GLY A 792 8.75 -4.44 27.93
C GLY A 792 10.22 -4.02 27.78
N PRO A 793 11.17 -4.86 28.23
CA PRO A 793 12.59 -4.56 28.14
C PRO A 793 12.98 -4.18 26.70
N GLN A 794 13.50 -2.97 26.54
CA GLN A 794 13.95 -2.45 25.26
C GLN A 794 15.19 -3.22 24.82
N ASP A 795 15.11 -3.97 23.73
CA ASP A 795 16.29 -4.13 22.89
C ASP A 795 16.54 -2.76 22.27
N LYS A 796 17.71 -2.17 22.52
CA LYS A 796 18.12 -0.90 21.90
C LYS A 796 17.87 -1.01 20.40
N VAL A 797 16.95 -0.22 19.87
CA VAL A 797 16.75 -0.10 18.42
C VAL A 797 17.97 0.65 17.86
N PRO A 798 18.83 0.03 17.05
CA PRO A 798 19.91 0.75 16.40
C PRO A 798 19.31 1.66 15.32
N GLY A 799 19.27 2.97 15.54
CA GLY A 799 18.95 3.91 14.45
C GLY A 799 17.96 5.03 14.73
N GLN A 800 17.49 5.25 15.96
CA GLN A 800 16.71 6.47 16.26
C GLN A 800 17.46 7.78 15.90
N ASP A 801 18.80 7.75 15.83
CA ASP A 801 19.64 8.87 15.39
C ASP A 801 19.89 8.92 13.86
N LYS A 802 19.33 8.00 13.06
CA LYS A 802 19.56 7.88 11.61
C LYS A 802 18.35 8.22 10.75
N LEU A 803 17.55 9.21 11.14
CA LEU A 803 16.65 9.89 10.21
C LEU A 803 17.39 10.77 9.16
N ALA A 804 18.72 10.72 9.12
CA ALA A 804 19.49 11.22 7.99
C ALA A 804 19.12 10.42 6.73
N ALA A 805 18.81 11.16 5.66
CA ALA A 805 18.39 10.66 4.36
C ALA A 805 19.12 9.37 3.94
N PRO A 806 18.45 8.39 3.30
CA PRO A 806 19.16 7.28 2.69
C PRO A 806 20.09 7.85 1.61
N GLU A 807 21.39 7.83 1.90
CA GLU A 807 22.42 8.01 0.89
C GLU A 807 22.34 6.83 -0.08
N GLY A 808 21.91 7.13 -1.30
CA GLY A 808 22.09 6.27 -2.46
C GLY A 808 21.03 5.19 -2.68
N LEU A 809 19.90 5.58 -3.29
CA LEU A 809 19.18 4.81 -4.31
C LEU A 809 18.52 5.75 -5.34
#